data_AF-A0A976QLP8-F1
#
_entry.id   AF-A0A976QLP8-F1
#
_cell.length_a   1.000
_cell.length_b   1.000
_cell.length_c   1.000
_cell.angle_alpha   90.00
_cell.angle_beta   90.00
_cell.angle_gamma   90.00
#
_symmetry.space_group_name_H-M   'P 1'
#
loop_
_entity.id
_entity.type
_entity.pdbx_description
1 polymer ?
#
loop_
_entity_poly.entity_id
_entity_poly.type
_entity_poly.pdbx_seq_one_letter_code
_entity_poly.pdbx_strand_id
1 'polypeptide(L)'
;MGANMQRQAVPLLRTEPPLVGTGMEAIVGQNSSMVVHATNSGVVTDVDATSIVINHTDEYNLAKFIGLNERTCLNQKPIIQLGEKVKAGQVIADGGGTADGVLALGKNVLVGFVSFDGFNFEDAIIISEKLCKDDSFTSIHIDEFTAEVRETRLGKEEFTCDIPNVSERALRNLDEHGVVREGTRVSSGDILVGKVVPKSKTELTPEEKLLHAIFGRAGEDVKNDSLELPTGYEGVVIKTERFNRRGAGTEEQKKELAVQIKEYEKQMKAKECVIFRQMIDAVHKKFDVNIVDPSTRQKVGASTDDEVIYEQIESFNIKWIKPASFRDNVQKIVDRYWAKISEIQEERSHRIETLKHGDELPSGVLQMVKIYVAIKRSLSIGDKMAGRHGNKGVIAKIMPEEDMPFLEDGTPLEILLNPLGVPSRMNVGQILETHLGWVAKVLGFNAITPVFDGANEEDIQQLTAESNELMSKRKLELEEQKQVPPPGELFVNVPDTLKIQLYDGRTGEPFDQRATIGYIYMMKLHHLVDDKIHARATGPYSLITQQPLGGKARNGGQRFGEMEVWALEGYGAAYTLQEMLTVKSDDVEGRTKIYESMVKGQNTLEAGTPLSFDVLCNELRGLGLNIQLEKKRLGNATL
;
A
#
# COMPACT_ATOMS: atom_id res chain seq x y z
N MET A 1 -4.66 8.31 22.65
CA MET A 1 -3.54 7.81 21.83
C MET A 1 -3.95 6.61 20.97
N GLY A 2 -4.51 5.55 21.56
CA GLY A 2 -4.97 4.35 20.85
C GLY A 2 -5.87 4.62 19.63
N ALA A 3 -6.91 5.45 19.78
CA ALA A 3 -7.78 5.83 18.65
C ALA A 3 -7.04 6.49 17.48
N ASN A 4 -5.99 7.29 17.75
CA ASN A 4 -5.16 7.87 16.68
C ASN A 4 -4.29 6.82 15.99
N MET A 5 -3.84 5.80 16.71
CA MET A 5 -3.03 4.72 16.16
C MET A 5 -3.87 3.76 15.31
N GLN A 6 -5.12 3.50 15.70
CA GLN A 6 -6.05 2.70 14.89
C GLN A 6 -6.25 3.30 13.49
N ARG A 7 -6.36 4.64 13.38
CA ARG A 7 -6.41 5.34 12.07
C ARG A 7 -5.14 5.19 11.22
N GLN A 8 -4.05 4.75 11.82
CA GLN A 8 -2.75 4.60 11.17
C GLN A 8 -2.42 3.14 10.85
N ALA A 9 -3.31 2.21 11.18
CA ALA A 9 -3.14 0.78 10.91
C ALA A 9 -3.19 0.52 9.40
N VAL A 10 -2.28 -0.33 8.93
CA VAL A 10 -2.20 -0.73 7.52
C VAL A 10 -3.06 -1.97 7.31
N PRO A 11 -3.89 -2.03 6.24
CA PRO A 11 -4.58 -3.25 5.87
C PRO A 11 -3.61 -4.41 5.66
N LEU A 12 -3.84 -5.50 6.39
CA LEU A 12 -3.03 -6.71 6.29
C LEU A 12 -3.50 -7.58 5.12
N LEU A 13 -2.62 -8.46 4.64
CA LEU A 13 -2.92 -9.45 3.60
C LEU A 13 -4.06 -10.40 4.02
N ARG A 14 -4.03 -10.79 5.30
CA ARG A 14 -5.03 -11.61 5.98
C ARG A 14 -5.49 -10.85 7.22
N THR A 15 -6.72 -10.36 7.17
CA THR A 15 -7.38 -9.67 8.28
C THR A 15 -8.08 -10.67 9.19
N GLU A 16 -8.21 -10.33 10.47
CA GLU A 16 -8.96 -11.14 11.45
C GLU A 16 -9.81 -10.20 12.32
N PRO A 17 -11.09 -10.53 12.57
CA PRO A 17 -11.92 -9.75 13.48
C PRO A 17 -11.35 -9.80 14.92
N PRO A 18 -11.48 -8.74 15.71
CA PRO A 18 -11.00 -8.75 17.09
C PRO A 18 -11.82 -9.71 17.94
N LEU A 19 -11.14 -10.56 18.75
CA LEU A 19 -11.80 -11.44 19.72
C LEU A 19 -12.52 -10.65 20.80
N VAL A 20 -11.98 -9.49 21.17
CA VAL A 20 -12.59 -8.55 22.12
C VAL A 20 -12.98 -7.29 21.36
N GLY A 21 -14.22 -7.20 20.91
CA GLY A 21 -14.75 -6.04 20.19
C GLY A 21 -15.60 -5.12 21.07
N THR A 22 -16.04 -4.01 20.48
CA THR A 22 -16.99 -3.08 21.11
C THR A 22 -18.39 -3.14 20.50
N GLY A 23 -18.55 -3.84 19.37
CA GLY A 23 -19.77 -3.86 18.56
C GLY A 23 -19.80 -2.74 17.53
N MET A 24 -18.97 -1.71 17.72
CA MET A 24 -18.78 -0.64 16.73
C MET A 24 -18.10 -1.15 15.46
N GLU A 25 -17.35 -2.24 15.54
CA GLU A 25 -16.62 -2.81 14.40
C GLU A 25 -17.58 -3.26 13.29
N ALA A 26 -18.76 -3.80 13.65
CA ALA A 26 -19.80 -4.17 12.68
C ALA A 26 -20.43 -2.93 12.05
N ILE A 27 -20.71 -1.89 12.85
CA ILE A 27 -21.31 -0.64 12.36
C ILE A 27 -20.35 0.08 11.42
N VAL A 28 -19.07 0.18 11.79
CA VAL A 28 -18.05 0.84 10.97
C VAL A 28 -17.74 0.03 9.71
N GLY A 29 -17.64 -1.30 9.83
CA GLY A 29 -17.44 -2.20 8.68
C GLY A 29 -18.56 -2.07 7.64
N GLN A 30 -19.82 -2.12 8.09
CA GLN A 30 -20.99 -2.02 7.21
C GLN A 30 -21.22 -0.61 6.63
N ASN A 31 -20.79 0.46 7.31
CA ASN A 31 -20.94 1.82 6.78
C ASN A 31 -19.69 2.31 6.03
N SER A 32 -18.70 1.44 5.83
CA SER A 32 -17.49 1.77 5.09
C SER A 32 -17.72 1.64 3.60
N SER A 33 -17.27 2.63 2.83
CA SER A 33 -17.26 2.55 1.36
C SER A 33 -16.22 1.57 0.80
N MET A 34 -15.44 0.90 1.66
CA MET A 34 -14.47 -0.10 1.25
C MET A 34 -15.12 -1.46 0.92
N VAL A 35 -16.30 -1.75 1.48
CA VAL A 35 -17.05 -2.99 1.24
C VAL A 35 -18.08 -2.82 0.13
N VAL A 36 -18.52 -3.93 -0.46
CA VAL A 36 -19.56 -3.93 -1.50
C VAL A 36 -20.87 -4.41 -0.90
N HIS A 37 -21.95 -3.68 -1.17
CA HIS A 37 -23.31 -3.99 -0.72
C HIS A 37 -24.19 -4.48 -1.86
N ALA A 38 -25.04 -5.45 -1.58
CA ALA A 38 -26.13 -5.82 -2.48
C ALA A 38 -27.18 -4.70 -2.52
N THR A 39 -27.45 -4.14 -3.70
CA THR A 39 -28.52 -3.13 -3.88
C THR A 39 -29.90 -3.77 -3.75
N ASN A 40 -30.09 -4.96 -4.31
CA ASN A 40 -31.34 -5.69 -4.32
C ASN A 40 -31.22 -7.04 -3.59
N SER A 41 -32.34 -7.51 -3.06
CA SER A 41 -32.42 -8.89 -2.53
C SER A 41 -32.48 -9.87 -3.69
N GLY A 42 -31.83 -11.02 -3.56
CA GLY A 42 -31.76 -11.98 -4.65
C GLY A 42 -31.04 -13.27 -4.31
N VAL A 43 -30.90 -14.12 -5.33
CA VAL A 43 -30.04 -15.30 -5.27
C VAL A 43 -28.77 -14.99 -6.05
N VAL A 44 -27.64 -15.35 -5.46
CA VAL A 44 -26.34 -15.25 -6.09
C VAL A 44 -26.25 -16.26 -7.22
N THR A 45 -26.16 -15.77 -8.45
CA THR A 45 -26.16 -16.62 -9.66
C THR A 45 -24.76 -16.93 -10.16
N ASP A 46 -23.81 -16.01 -9.92
CA ASP A 46 -22.42 -16.19 -10.29
C ASP A 46 -21.50 -15.46 -9.30
N VAL A 47 -20.37 -16.06 -8.95
CA VAL A 47 -19.38 -15.48 -8.01
C VAL A 47 -17.98 -15.81 -8.49
N ASP A 48 -17.26 -14.75 -8.84
CA ASP A 48 -15.86 -14.79 -9.18
C ASP A 48 -15.04 -13.87 -8.28
N ALA A 49 -13.71 -13.99 -8.37
CA ALA A 49 -12.80 -13.11 -7.65
C ALA A 49 -12.89 -11.65 -8.13
N THR A 50 -13.43 -11.40 -9.33
CA THR A 50 -13.51 -10.08 -9.99
C THR A 50 -14.92 -9.51 -10.04
N SER A 51 -15.95 -10.34 -10.06
CA SER A 51 -17.33 -9.90 -10.18
C SER A 51 -18.29 -10.83 -9.43
N ILE A 52 -19.44 -10.28 -9.03
CA ILE A 52 -20.54 -11.00 -8.39
C ILE A 52 -21.79 -10.68 -9.18
N VAL A 53 -22.59 -11.69 -9.53
CA VAL A 53 -23.87 -11.49 -10.22
C VAL A 53 -25.02 -11.99 -9.35
N ILE A 54 -25.99 -11.12 -9.09
CA ILE A 54 -27.22 -11.42 -8.37
C ILE A 54 -28.40 -11.40 -9.35
N ASN A 55 -29.27 -12.41 -9.27
CA ASN A 55 -30.47 -12.56 -10.10
C ASN A 55 -30.22 -12.53 -11.63
N HIS A 56 -29.00 -12.83 -12.11
CA HIS A 56 -28.59 -12.70 -13.51
C HIS A 56 -28.65 -11.27 -14.10
N THR A 57 -28.92 -10.25 -13.28
CA THR A 57 -29.13 -8.87 -13.76
C THR A 57 -28.28 -7.83 -13.05
N ASP A 58 -27.93 -8.07 -11.79
CA ASP A 58 -27.21 -7.10 -10.97
C ASP A 58 -25.76 -7.56 -10.87
N GLU A 59 -24.90 -6.96 -11.69
CA GLU A 59 -23.45 -7.21 -11.76
C GLU A 59 -22.71 -6.23 -10.86
N TYR A 60 -21.88 -6.75 -9.96
CA TYR A 60 -21.05 -6.00 -9.04
C TYR A 60 -19.59 -6.27 -9.36
N ASN A 61 -18.88 -5.27 -9.88
CA ASN A 61 -17.45 -5.37 -10.16
C ASN A 61 -16.63 -5.06 -8.91
N LEU A 62 -15.73 -5.98 -8.56
CA LEU A 62 -14.88 -5.85 -7.39
C LEU A 62 -13.58 -5.11 -7.72
N ALA A 63 -13.19 -4.19 -6.85
CA ALA A 63 -11.90 -3.51 -6.92
C ALA A 63 -10.76 -4.48 -6.57
N LYS A 64 -9.88 -4.79 -7.53
CA LYS A 64 -8.73 -5.69 -7.34
C LYS A 64 -7.41 -4.92 -7.38
N PHE A 65 -6.63 -5.04 -6.30
CA PHE A 65 -5.28 -4.47 -6.17
C PHE A 65 -5.19 -3.00 -6.63
N ILE A 66 -6.10 -2.17 -6.12
CA ILE A 66 -6.12 -0.74 -6.40
C ILE A 66 -5.29 -0.01 -5.33
N GLY A 67 -4.40 0.89 -5.76
CA GLY A 67 -3.63 1.73 -4.84
C GLY A 67 -4.50 2.78 -4.16
N LEU A 68 -4.36 2.91 -2.84
CA LEU A 68 -4.98 3.96 -2.04
C LEU A 68 -4.01 5.15 -1.84
N ASN A 69 -4.51 6.26 -1.30
CA ASN A 69 -3.75 7.50 -1.12
C ASN A 69 -2.48 7.31 -0.27
N GLU A 70 -2.53 6.49 0.78
CA GLU A 70 -1.40 6.15 1.64
C GLU A 70 -0.51 5.03 1.06
N ARG A 71 -0.58 4.76 -0.25
CA ARG A 71 0.14 3.69 -0.96
C ARG A 71 -0.22 2.29 -0.49
N THR A 72 -1.27 2.13 0.30
CA THR A 72 -1.80 0.83 0.72
C THR A 72 -2.67 0.24 -0.39
N CYS A 73 -3.05 -1.02 -0.25
CA CYS A 73 -3.81 -1.74 -1.27
C CYS A 73 -5.28 -1.92 -0.85
N LEU A 74 -6.20 -1.54 -1.73
CA LEU A 74 -7.59 -1.99 -1.71
C LEU A 74 -7.72 -3.25 -2.56
N ASN A 75 -8.13 -4.35 -1.94
CA ASN A 75 -8.43 -5.59 -2.63
C ASN A 75 -9.73 -6.17 -2.08
N GLN A 76 -10.78 -6.13 -2.89
CA GLN A 76 -12.08 -6.64 -2.52
C GLN A 76 -12.17 -8.15 -2.74
N LYS A 77 -12.75 -8.88 -1.79
CA LYS A 77 -12.91 -10.33 -1.81
C LYS A 77 -14.37 -10.70 -1.58
N PRO A 78 -14.98 -11.54 -2.43
CA PRO A 78 -16.35 -12.00 -2.21
C PRO A 78 -16.43 -12.81 -0.90
N ILE A 79 -17.47 -12.57 -0.10
CA ILE A 79 -17.74 -13.33 1.13
C ILE A 79 -18.91 -14.33 0.97
N ILE A 80 -19.74 -14.12 -0.05
CA ILE A 80 -20.90 -14.95 -0.34
C ILE A 80 -20.57 -16.14 -1.24
N GLN A 81 -21.40 -17.17 -1.18
CA GLN A 81 -21.27 -18.37 -2.01
C GLN A 81 -22.32 -18.43 -3.13
N LEU A 82 -22.03 -19.21 -4.17
CA LEU A 82 -22.95 -19.43 -5.28
C LEU A 82 -24.25 -20.10 -4.80
N GLY A 83 -25.40 -19.54 -5.19
CA GLY A 83 -26.73 -20.00 -4.75
C GLY A 83 -27.20 -19.44 -3.40
N GLU A 84 -26.39 -18.64 -2.71
CA GLU A 84 -26.77 -18.00 -1.45
C GLU A 84 -27.86 -16.94 -1.67
N LYS A 85 -28.76 -16.78 -0.69
CA LYS A 85 -29.80 -15.73 -0.71
C LYS A 85 -29.29 -14.51 0.05
N VAL A 86 -29.21 -13.38 -0.65
CA VAL A 86 -28.76 -12.11 -0.09
C VAL A 86 -29.91 -11.13 0.07
N LYS A 87 -29.85 -10.33 1.14
CA LYS A 87 -30.80 -9.23 1.39
C LYS A 87 -30.26 -7.92 0.83
N ALA A 88 -31.17 -7.00 0.49
CA ALA A 88 -30.79 -5.64 0.15
C ALA A 88 -30.04 -4.98 1.33
N GLY A 89 -28.91 -4.35 1.04
CA GLY A 89 -28.00 -3.74 2.01
C GLY A 89 -26.98 -4.70 2.64
N GLN A 90 -27.08 -6.01 2.40
CA GLN A 90 -26.11 -6.99 2.92
C GLN A 90 -24.75 -6.80 2.25
N VAL A 91 -23.67 -6.90 3.04
CA VAL A 91 -22.30 -6.93 2.52
C VAL A 91 -22.10 -8.21 1.74
N ILE A 92 -21.57 -8.10 0.52
CA ILE A 92 -21.31 -9.23 -0.40
C ILE A 92 -19.83 -9.40 -0.71
N ALA A 93 -19.01 -8.35 -0.51
CA ALA A 93 -17.56 -8.44 -0.59
C ALA A 93 -16.89 -7.56 0.46
N ASP A 94 -15.86 -8.10 1.10
CA ASP A 94 -14.98 -7.38 2.01
C ASP A 94 -13.95 -6.55 1.25
N GLY A 95 -13.46 -5.47 1.86
CA GLY A 95 -12.39 -4.63 1.34
C GLY A 95 -11.10 -4.69 2.17
N GLY A 96 -10.29 -3.64 2.05
CA GLY A 96 -9.07 -3.50 2.86
C GLY A 96 -9.42 -3.20 4.32
N GLY A 97 -8.97 -4.05 5.24
CA GLY A 97 -9.18 -3.84 6.69
C GLY A 97 -10.56 -4.26 7.20
N THR A 98 -11.27 -5.13 6.47
CA THR A 98 -12.51 -5.76 6.93
C THR A 98 -12.42 -7.29 6.84
N ALA A 99 -13.23 -7.98 7.63
CA ALA A 99 -13.42 -9.42 7.59
C ALA A 99 -14.88 -9.74 7.98
N ASP A 100 -15.60 -10.45 7.11
CA ASP A 100 -17.01 -10.81 7.23
C ASP A 100 -17.93 -9.59 7.49
N GLY A 101 -17.63 -8.45 6.83
CA GLY A 101 -18.35 -7.20 7.01
C GLY A 101 -18.07 -6.46 8.33
N VAL A 102 -17.12 -6.95 9.13
CA VAL A 102 -16.67 -6.34 10.39
C VAL A 102 -15.32 -5.65 10.19
N LEU A 103 -15.09 -4.53 10.86
CA LEU A 103 -13.79 -3.85 10.85
C LEU A 103 -12.70 -4.74 11.47
N ALA A 104 -11.65 -4.99 10.70
CA ALA A 104 -10.51 -5.85 11.06
C ALA A 104 -9.18 -5.18 10.68
N LEU A 105 -8.64 -4.37 11.58
CA LEU A 105 -7.42 -3.56 11.38
C LEU A 105 -6.10 -4.30 11.65
N GLY A 106 -6.19 -5.49 12.25
CA GLY A 106 -5.04 -6.20 12.82
C GLY A 106 -5.32 -7.69 12.98
N LYS A 107 -4.64 -8.30 13.96
CA LYS A 107 -4.79 -9.72 14.32
C LYS A 107 -4.77 -9.92 15.82
N ASN A 108 -5.42 -11.00 16.26
CA ASN A 108 -5.32 -11.48 17.64
C ASN A 108 -4.04 -12.30 17.76
N VAL A 109 -3.18 -11.96 18.71
CA VAL A 109 -1.89 -12.63 18.90
C VAL A 109 -1.70 -13.03 20.35
N LEU A 110 -1.04 -14.17 20.57
CA LEU A 110 -0.74 -14.67 21.91
C LEU A 110 0.46 -13.91 22.50
N VAL A 111 0.21 -13.17 23.57
CA VAL A 111 1.17 -12.25 24.18
C VAL A 111 1.48 -12.63 25.61
N GLY A 112 2.76 -12.51 26.01
CA GLY A 112 3.19 -12.56 27.40
C GLY A 112 3.73 -11.22 27.89
N PHE A 113 3.34 -10.81 29.09
CA PHE A 113 3.91 -9.65 29.79
C PHE A 113 5.11 -10.09 30.64
N VAL A 114 6.28 -10.17 30.01
CA VAL A 114 7.52 -10.66 30.63
C VAL A 114 8.70 -9.83 30.14
N SER A 115 9.58 -9.38 31.04
CA SER A 115 10.87 -8.77 30.66
C SER A 115 11.85 -9.84 30.20
N PHE A 116 12.45 -9.68 29.01
CA PHE A 116 13.26 -10.74 28.40
C PHE A 116 14.57 -10.17 27.84
N ASP A 117 15.70 -10.49 28.49
CA ASP A 117 17.09 -10.10 28.14
C ASP A 117 17.31 -8.60 27.80
N GLY A 118 16.40 -7.72 28.22
CA GLY A 118 16.40 -6.32 27.83
C GLY A 118 16.02 -6.04 26.36
N PHE A 119 15.66 -7.07 25.57
CA PHE A 119 15.22 -6.85 24.18
C PHE A 119 13.87 -6.12 24.10
N ASN A 120 13.04 -6.20 25.14
CA ASN A 120 11.83 -5.41 25.29
C ASN A 120 11.99 -4.23 26.27
N PHE A 121 13.19 -3.64 26.33
CA PHE A 121 13.43 -2.42 27.10
C PHE A 121 12.58 -1.24 26.60
N GLU A 122 12.14 -0.38 27.51
CA GLU A 122 11.15 0.69 27.25
C GLU A 122 9.89 0.17 26.53
N ASP A 123 9.72 0.55 25.26
CA ASP A 123 8.60 0.23 24.39
C ASP A 123 9.00 -0.76 23.28
N ALA A 124 10.16 -1.40 23.41
CA ALA A 124 10.57 -2.40 22.43
C ALA A 124 9.70 -3.65 22.53
N ILE A 125 9.43 -4.27 21.38
CA ILE A 125 8.62 -5.47 21.24
C ILE A 125 9.51 -6.59 20.69
N ILE A 126 9.37 -7.77 21.26
CA ILE A 126 9.96 -9.00 20.72
C ILE A 126 8.85 -9.77 20.03
N ILE A 127 9.09 -10.22 18.81
CA ILE A 127 8.14 -11.02 18.04
C ILE A 127 8.72 -12.39 17.72
N SER A 128 7.85 -13.40 17.64
CA SER A 128 8.20 -14.72 17.16
C SER A 128 8.37 -14.74 15.64
N GLU A 129 9.34 -15.51 15.15
CA GLU A 129 9.54 -15.78 13.73
C GLU A 129 8.29 -16.42 13.09
N LYS A 130 7.47 -17.14 13.87
CA LYS A 130 6.19 -17.70 13.42
C LYS A 130 5.31 -16.66 12.73
N LEU A 131 5.21 -15.47 13.32
CA LEU A 131 4.37 -14.39 12.77
C LEU A 131 4.87 -13.90 11.39
N CYS A 132 6.17 -14.00 11.14
CA CYS A 132 6.78 -13.69 9.85
C CYS A 132 6.56 -14.83 8.85
N LYS A 133 6.71 -16.10 9.25
CA LYS A 133 6.46 -17.27 8.40
C LYS A 133 5.01 -17.37 7.95
N ASP A 134 4.06 -17.07 8.85
CA ASP A 134 2.62 -17.13 8.58
C ASP A 134 2.10 -15.93 7.77
N ASP A 135 2.98 -14.98 7.40
CA ASP A 135 2.62 -13.72 6.74
C ASP A 135 1.55 -12.94 7.53
N SER A 136 1.57 -13.04 8.86
CA SER A 136 0.44 -12.58 9.69
C SER A 136 0.25 -11.07 9.67
N PHE A 137 1.34 -10.31 9.65
CA PHE A 137 1.33 -8.84 9.56
C PHE A 137 1.97 -8.34 8.26
N THR A 138 1.87 -9.12 7.20
CA THR A 138 2.33 -8.71 5.88
C THR A 138 1.30 -7.79 5.23
N SER A 139 1.74 -6.65 4.70
CA SER A 139 0.91 -5.69 3.97
C SER A 139 1.32 -5.59 2.50
N ILE A 140 0.37 -5.24 1.64
CA ILE A 140 0.64 -4.93 0.23
C ILE A 140 0.63 -3.41 0.07
N HIS A 141 1.70 -2.88 -0.50
CA HIS A 141 1.83 -1.48 -0.87
C HIS A 141 1.87 -1.38 -2.39
N ILE A 142 1.20 -0.38 -2.95
CA ILE A 142 1.21 -0.09 -4.37
C ILE A 142 1.75 1.31 -4.54
N ASP A 143 2.96 1.40 -5.09
CA ASP A 143 3.62 2.66 -5.38
C ASP A 143 3.50 2.98 -6.88
N GLU A 144 3.20 4.25 -7.16
CA GLU A 144 3.12 4.80 -8.52
C GLU A 144 4.44 5.49 -8.87
N PHE A 145 5.06 5.06 -9.96
CA PHE A 145 6.23 5.71 -10.55
C PHE A 145 5.87 6.31 -11.90
N THR A 146 6.20 7.58 -12.11
CA THR A 146 5.81 8.32 -13.30
C THR A 146 7.03 8.79 -14.09
N ALA A 147 6.98 8.61 -15.40
CA ALA A 147 7.94 9.15 -16.35
C ALA A 147 7.23 10.04 -17.36
N GLU A 148 7.78 11.22 -17.62
CA GLU A 148 7.23 12.18 -18.57
C GLU A 148 8.23 12.44 -19.69
N VAL A 149 7.72 12.51 -20.91
CA VAL A 149 8.44 12.97 -22.10
C VAL A 149 8.03 14.39 -22.41
N ARG A 150 9.01 15.28 -22.47
CA ARG A 150 8.82 16.70 -22.75
C ARG A 150 9.47 17.11 -24.06
N GLU A 151 8.96 18.20 -24.62
CA GLU A 151 9.62 18.88 -25.74
C GLU A 151 10.60 19.91 -25.19
N THR A 152 11.88 19.73 -25.47
CA THR A 152 12.94 20.66 -25.07
C THR A 152 13.40 21.51 -26.25
N ARG A 153 14.14 22.58 -25.99
CA ARG A 153 14.73 23.41 -27.06
C ARG A 153 15.71 22.66 -27.95
N LEU A 154 16.34 21.59 -27.44
CA LEU A 154 17.34 20.80 -28.16
C LEU A 154 16.70 19.68 -29.00
N GLY A 155 15.44 19.35 -28.73
CA GLY A 155 14.71 18.29 -29.38
C GLY A 155 13.67 17.66 -28.47
N LYS A 156 12.93 16.70 -29.04
CA LYS A 156 11.94 15.91 -28.33
C LYS A 156 12.63 14.80 -27.53
N GLU A 157 12.23 14.62 -26.28
CA GLU A 157 12.61 13.45 -25.48
C GLU A 157 11.83 12.23 -25.98
N GLU A 158 12.39 11.02 -25.85
CA GLU A 158 11.75 9.81 -26.36
C GLU A 158 11.84 8.66 -25.35
N PHE A 159 10.79 7.84 -25.32
CA PHE A 159 10.83 6.54 -24.67
C PHE A 159 11.37 5.51 -25.66
N THR A 160 12.44 4.83 -25.29
CA THR A 160 13.11 3.86 -26.16
C THR A 160 13.85 2.81 -25.32
N CYS A 161 13.99 1.61 -25.89
CA CYS A 161 14.87 0.58 -25.34
C CYS A 161 16.35 0.80 -25.71
N ASP A 162 16.64 1.67 -26.69
CA ASP A 162 18.02 1.99 -27.10
C ASP A 162 18.63 3.08 -26.20
N ILE A 163 19.16 2.64 -25.06
CA ILE A 163 19.70 3.53 -24.01
C ILE A 163 21.23 3.46 -24.01
N PRO A 164 21.94 4.61 -24.13
CA PRO A 164 23.40 4.61 -24.18
C PRO A 164 24.02 4.15 -22.86
N ASN A 165 25.10 3.37 -22.95
CA ASN A 165 25.90 2.87 -21.82
C ASN A 165 25.16 1.93 -20.84
N VAL A 166 24.05 1.33 -21.25
CA VAL A 166 23.30 0.35 -20.45
C VAL A 166 23.57 -1.07 -20.97
N SER A 167 23.77 -2.02 -20.05
CA SER A 167 23.99 -3.42 -20.42
C SER A 167 22.70 -4.09 -20.94
N GLU A 168 22.82 -5.03 -21.89
CA GLU A 168 21.67 -5.80 -22.41
C GLU A 168 20.86 -6.51 -21.31
N ARG A 169 21.52 -6.91 -20.22
CA ARG A 169 20.86 -7.53 -19.06
C ARG A 169 19.85 -6.60 -18.38
N ALA A 170 20.12 -5.29 -18.35
CA ALA A 170 19.20 -4.31 -17.77
C ALA A 170 18.01 -4.02 -18.72
N LEU A 171 18.23 -4.14 -20.03
CA LEU A 171 17.21 -3.91 -21.05
C LEU A 171 16.23 -5.08 -21.21
N ARG A 172 16.58 -6.29 -20.73
CA ARG A 172 15.77 -7.51 -20.90
C ARG A 172 14.32 -7.41 -20.41
N ASN A 173 14.07 -6.54 -19.43
CA ASN A 173 12.78 -6.38 -18.78
C ASN A 173 11.87 -5.39 -19.53
N LEU A 174 12.44 -4.60 -20.44
CA LEU A 174 11.72 -3.61 -21.23
C LEU A 174 11.05 -4.27 -22.44
N ASP A 175 9.98 -3.66 -22.90
CA ASP A 175 9.36 -3.95 -24.19
C ASP A 175 10.00 -3.13 -25.31
N GLU A 176 9.47 -3.29 -26.53
CA GLU A 176 9.96 -2.61 -27.73
C GLU A 176 9.84 -1.08 -27.63
N HIS A 177 8.96 -0.59 -26.75
CA HIS A 177 8.72 0.83 -26.50
C HIS A 177 9.52 1.38 -25.30
N GLY A 178 10.40 0.57 -24.71
CA GLY A 178 11.24 0.98 -23.59
C GLY A 178 10.49 1.05 -22.25
N VAL A 179 9.36 0.36 -22.06
CA VAL A 179 8.64 0.27 -20.79
C VAL A 179 8.71 -1.14 -20.24
N VAL A 180 8.84 -1.27 -18.92
CA VAL A 180 8.84 -2.58 -18.25
C VAL A 180 7.54 -3.35 -18.49
N ARG A 181 7.64 -4.67 -18.67
CA ARG A 181 6.49 -5.54 -18.88
C ARG A 181 5.74 -5.82 -17.57
N GLU A 182 4.41 -5.90 -17.66
CA GLU A 182 3.56 -6.31 -16.54
C GLU A 182 3.88 -7.74 -16.08
N GLY A 183 3.85 -7.98 -14.78
CA GLY A 183 4.25 -9.25 -14.15
C GLY A 183 5.76 -9.40 -13.91
N THR A 184 6.58 -8.45 -14.36
CA THR A 184 8.03 -8.49 -14.13
C THR A 184 8.35 -8.19 -12.66
N ARG A 185 9.21 -9.02 -12.06
CA ARG A 185 9.80 -8.72 -10.75
C ARG A 185 10.96 -7.75 -10.94
N VAL A 186 10.89 -6.64 -10.22
CA VAL A 186 11.86 -5.54 -10.31
C VAL A 186 12.51 -5.33 -8.94
N SER A 187 13.80 -5.06 -8.98
CA SER A 187 14.61 -4.75 -7.80
C SER A 187 15.21 -3.34 -7.93
N SER A 188 15.74 -2.84 -6.82
CA SER A 188 16.38 -1.52 -6.77
C SER A 188 17.42 -1.34 -7.89
N GLY A 189 17.31 -0.25 -8.65
CA GLY A 189 18.19 0.06 -9.79
C GLY A 189 17.78 -0.57 -11.13
N ASP A 190 16.73 -1.39 -11.19
CA ASP A 190 16.18 -1.84 -12.46
C ASP A 190 15.49 -0.68 -13.19
N ILE A 191 15.64 -0.64 -14.52
CA ILE A 191 15.02 0.38 -15.36
C ILE A 191 13.54 0.03 -15.56
N LEU A 192 12.66 0.94 -15.15
CA LEU A 192 11.22 0.84 -15.33
C LEU A 192 10.77 1.46 -16.66
N VAL A 193 11.36 2.61 -17.03
CA VAL A 193 11.13 3.26 -18.32
C VAL A 193 12.46 3.77 -18.88
N GLY A 194 12.82 3.30 -20.05
CA GLY A 194 13.92 3.82 -20.85
C GLY A 194 13.55 5.20 -21.42
N LYS A 195 14.27 6.23 -20.99
CA LYS A 195 14.06 7.61 -21.44
C LYS A 195 15.40 8.21 -21.90
N VAL A 196 15.39 8.77 -23.11
CA VAL A 196 16.55 9.46 -23.69
C VAL A 196 16.24 10.94 -23.92
N VAL A 197 17.21 11.78 -23.58
CA VAL A 197 17.13 13.24 -23.71
C VAL A 197 18.21 13.73 -24.67
N PRO A 198 17.90 14.55 -25.68
CA PRO A 198 18.90 15.11 -26.57
C PRO A 198 19.88 15.99 -25.79
N LYS A 199 21.18 15.76 -25.98
CA LYS A 199 22.26 16.47 -25.28
C LYS A 199 22.97 17.43 -26.24
N SER A 200 23.27 18.64 -25.78
CA SER A 200 24.15 19.54 -26.54
C SER A 200 25.59 19.02 -26.55
N LYS A 201 26.28 19.14 -27.68
CA LYS A 201 27.69 18.76 -27.80
C LYS A 201 28.54 19.58 -26.84
N THR A 202 29.11 18.92 -25.84
CA THR A 202 30.04 19.53 -24.88
C THR A 202 31.46 19.46 -25.42
N GLU A 203 32.26 20.51 -25.24
CA GLU A 203 33.69 20.44 -25.54
C GLU A 203 34.37 19.48 -24.56
N LEU A 204 34.83 18.35 -25.09
CA LEU A 204 35.58 17.36 -24.32
C LEU A 204 36.96 17.91 -23.94
N THR A 205 37.43 17.54 -22.74
CA THR A 205 38.81 17.79 -22.29
C THR A 205 39.82 17.06 -23.20
N PRO A 206 41.10 17.48 -23.27
CA PRO A 206 42.11 16.78 -24.07
C PRO A 206 42.21 15.28 -23.79
N GLU A 207 42.06 14.89 -22.52
CA GLU A 207 42.07 13.50 -22.05
C GLU A 207 40.84 12.72 -22.56
N GLU A 208 39.65 13.32 -22.46
CA GLU A 208 38.42 12.73 -23.00
C GLU A 208 38.44 12.66 -24.53
N LYS A 209 39.01 13.66 -25.22
CA LYS A 209 39.23 13.65 -26.67
C LYS A 209 40.14 12.51 -27.09
N LEU A 210 41.22 12.27 -26.34
CA LEU A 210 42.12 11.15 -26.60
C LEU A 210 41.40 9.80 -26.40
N LEU A 211 40.65 9.65 -25.30
CA LEU A 211 39.85 8.45 -25.05
C LEU A 211 38.79 8.23 -26.14
N HIS A 212 38.14 9.29 -26.60
CA HIS A 212 37.19 9.24 -27.71
C HIS A 212 37.86 8.78 -29.00
N ALA A 213 39.02 9.35 -29.34
CA ALA A 213 39.78 8.97 -30.53
C ALA A 213 40.26 7.51 -30.50
N ILE A 214 40.56 6.96 -29.31
CA ILE A 214 41.01 5.57 -29.15
C ILE A 214 39.83 4.58 -29.21
N PHE A 215 38.74 4.88 -28.49
CA PHE A 215 37.67 3.89 -28.24
C PHE A 215 36.40 4.10 -29.06
N GLY A 216 36.15 5.28 -29.62
CA GLY A 216 34.96 5.61 -30.42
C GLY A 216 33.64 5.23 -29.74
N ARG A 217 33.01 6.14 -29.01
CA ARG A 217 31.72 5.83 -28.34
C ARG A 217 30.52 6.15 -29.22
N ALA A 218 29.62 5.18 -29.39
CA ALA A 218 28.29 5.39 -29.95
C ALA A 218 27.35 6.03 -28.91
N GLY A 219 26.41 6.87 -29.35
CA GLY A 219 25.36 7.44 -28.48
C GLY A 219 25.73 8.74 -27.75
N GLU A 220 26.64 9.56 -28.28
CA GLU A 220 27.08 10.82 -27.64
C GLU A 220 26.04 11.95 -27.67
N ASP A 221 25.16 11.94 -28.67
CA ASP A 221 24.15 12.99 -28.89
C ASP A 221 22.95 12.89 -27.94
N VAL A 222 22.83 11.79 -27.17
CA VAL A 222 21.71 11.53 -26.25
C VAL A 222 22.22 11.20 -24.85
N LYS A 223 21.48 11.65 -23.83
CA LYS A 223 21.71 11.35 -22.43
C LYS A 223 20.65 10.37 -21.95
N ASN A 224 21.07 9.37 -21.16
CA ASN A 224 20.15 8.53 -20.40
C ASN A 224 19.52 9.35 -19.25
N ASP A 225 18.19 9.43 -19.23
CA ASP A 225 17.37 10.02 -18.17
C ASP A 225 16.24 9.05 -17.76
N SER A 226 16.54 7.75 -17.82
CA SER A 226 15.59 6.67 -17.58
C SER A 226 15.07 6.67 -16.15
N LEU A 227 13.82 6.23 -16.00
CA LEU A 227 13.21 6.02 -14.70
C LEU A 227 13.68 4.67 -14.15
N GLU A 228 14.46 4.72 -13.08
CA GLU A 228 14.93 3.54 -12.34
C GLU A 228 14.12 3.36 -11.05
N LEU A 229 13.95 2.10 -10.62
CA LEU A 229 13.32 1.81 -9.35
C LEU A 229 14.23 2.31 -8.20
N PRO A 230 13.73 3.14 -7.27
CA PRO A 230 14.55 3.67 -6.18
C PRO A 230 15.15 2.58 -5.29
N THR A 231 16.20 2.93 -4.57
CA THR A 231 16.85 2.02 -3.62
C THR A 231 15.93 1.65 -2.46
N GLY A 232 15.98 0.38 -2.05
CA GLY A 232 15.14 -0.17 -0.98
C GLY A 232 13.75 -0.63 -1.45
N TYR A 233 13.45 -0.50 -2.74
CA TYR A 233 12.22 -1.02 -3.33
C TYR A 233 12.47 -2.35 -4.02
N GLU A 234 11.58 -3.31 -3.79
CA GLU A 234 11.53 -4.61 -4.47
C GLU A 234 10.05 -5.02 -4.62
N GLY A 235 9.65 -5.40 -5.81
CA GLY A 235 8.24 -5.72 -6.05
C GLY A 235 7.95 -6.26 -7.44
N VAL A 236 6.66 -6.33 -7.75
CA VAL A 236 6.15 -6.81 -9.03
C VAL A 236 5.42 -5.68 -9.73
N VAL A 237 5.72 -5.46 -11.00
CA VAL A 237 4.95 -4.52 -11.83
C VAL A 237 3.56 -5.12 -12.05
N ILE A 238 2.52 -4.46 -11.54
CA ILE A 238 1.13 -4.93 -11.66
C ILE A 238 0.40 -4.31 -12.84
N LYS A 239 0.72 -3.06 -13.18
CA LYS A 239 0.00 -2.31 -14.20
C LYS A 239 0.88 -1.22 -14.77
N THR A 240 0.82 -1.03 -16.08
CA THR A 240 1.46 0.05 -16.80
C THR A 240 0.42 0.85 -17.58
N GLU A 241 0.36 2.15 -17.34
CA GLU A 241 -0.57 3.05 -18.04
C GLU A 241 0.23 4.03 -18.87
N ARG A 242 -0.16 4.18 -20.13
CA ARG A 242 0.46 5.13 -21.06
C ARG A 242 -0.56 6.17 -21.45
N PHE A 243 -0.19 7.42 -21.23
CA PHE A 243 -1.00 8.58 -21.57
C PHE A 243 -0.34 9.32 -22.71
N ASN A 244 -1.13 9.65 -23.73
CA ASN A 244 -0.66 10.33 -24.93
C ASN A 244 -1.44 11.61 -25.13
N ARG A 245 -0.74 12.73 -25.31
CA ARG A 245 -1.38 13.97 -25.75
C ARG A 245 -1.95 13.77 -27.16
N ARG A 246 -3.11 14.38 -27.39
CA ARG A 246 -3.79 14.41 -28.69
C ARG A 246 -2.82 14.79 -29.82
N GLY A 247 -2.65 13.88 -30.79
CA GLY A 247 -1.79 14.06 -31.97
C GLY A 247 -0.34 13.59 -31.82
N ALA A 248 0.11 13.19 -30.62
CA ALA A 248 1.49 12.77 -30.36
C ALA A 248 1.75 11.26 -30.54
N GLY A 249 0.71 10.45 -30.76
CA GLY A 249 0.82 9.00 -30.96
C GLY A 249 1.32 8.63 -32.37
N THR A 250 2.07 7.53 -32.46
CA THR A 250 2.51 6.94 -33.74
C THR A 250 1.33 6.41 -34.56
N GLU A 251 1.50 6.26 -35.87
CA GLU A 251 0.44 5.77 -36.77
C GLU A 251 -0.05 4.36 -36.42
N GLU A 252 0.79 3.52 -35.82
CA GLU A 252 0.43 2.20 -35.29
C GLU A 252 -0.50 2.31 -34.07
N GLN A 253 -0.16 3.17 -33.11
CA GLN A 253 -0.98 3.39 -31.91
C GLN A 253 -2.38 3.92 -32.26
N LYS A 254 -2.51 4.76 -33.30
CA LYS A 254 -3.82 5.22 -33.78
C LYS A 254 -4.67 4.09 -34.34
N LYS A 255 -4.06 3.09 -35.00
CA LYS A 255 -4.77 1.91 -35.52
C LYS A 255 -5.23 1.00 -34.39
N GLU A 256 -4.37 0.74 -33.40
CA GLU A 256 -4.73 -0.05 -32.21
C GLU A 256 -5.89 0.58 -31.44
N LEU A 257 -5.83 1.89 -31.21
CA LEU A 257 -6.92 2.62 -30.54
C LEU A 257 -8.24 2.51 -31.32
N ALA A 258 -8.20 2.57 -32.65
CA ALA A 258 -9.40 2.40 -33.48
C ALA A 258 -9.98 0.99 -33.40
N VAL A 259 -9.15 -0.05 -33.25
CA VAL A 259 -9.60 -1.44 -33.02
C VAL A 259 -10.24 -1.56 -31.64
N GLN A 260 -9.59 -1.03 -30.59
CA GLN A 260 -10.14 -1.05 -29.22
C GLN A 260 -11.50 -0.35 -29.13
N ILE A 261 -11.67 0.80 -29.79
CA ILE A 261 -12.95 1.51 -29.84
C ILE A 261 -14.04 0.63 -30.47
N LYS A 262 -13.74 -0.04 -31.59
CA LYS A 262 -14.71 -0.94 -32.27
C LYS A 262 -15.09 -2.15 -31.43
N GLU A 263 -14.10 -2.76 -30.76
CA GLU A 263 -14.34 -3.93 -29.93
C GLU A 263 -15.17 -3.59 -28.69
N TYR A 264 -14.88 -2.46 -28.04
CA TYR A 264 -15.66 -1.95 -26.92
C TYR A 264 -17.09 -1.60 -27.35
N GLU A 265 -17.26 -0.96 -28.51
CA GLU A 265 -18.58 -0.65 -29.06
C GLU A 265 -19.40 -1.93 -29.30
N LYS A 266 -18.77 -2.99 -29.83
CA LYS A 266 -19.42 -4.29 -30.03
C LYS A 266 -19.83 -4.94 -28.72
N GLN A 267 -18.97 -4.91 -27.70
CA GLN A 267 -19.27 -5.47 -26.37
C GLN A 267 -20.45 -4.75 -25.70
N MET A 268 -20.49 -3.42 -25.74
CA MET A 268 -21.58 -2.65 -25.14
C MET A 268 -22.90 -2.85 -25.88
N LYS A 269 -22.88 -2.90 -27.22
CA LYS A 269 -24.08 -3.26 -28.00
C LYS A 269 -24.62 -4.64 -27.65
N ALA A 270 -23.75 -5.63 -27.43
CA ALA A 270 -24.18 -6.96 -27.00
C ALA A 270 -24.85 -6.93 -25.61
N LYS A 271 -24.30 -6.17 -24.65
CA LYS A 271 -24.93 -5.98 -23.32
C LYS A 271 -26.31 -5.32 -23.43
N GLU A 272 -26.45 -4.28 -24.26
CA GLU A 272 -27.73 -3.63 -24.54
C GLU A 272 -28.75 -4.64 -25.09
N CYS A 273 -28.34 -5.49 -26.03
CA CYS A 273 -29.20 -6.52 -26.62
C CYS A 273 -29.69 -7.55 -25.59
N VAL A 274 -28.84 -7.97 -24.64
CA VAL A 274 -29.22 -8.93 -23.59
C VAL A 274 -30.30 -8.35 -22.67
N ILE A 275 -30.12 -7.11 -22.21
CA ILE A 275 -31.10 -6.44 -21.33
C ILE A 275 -32.41 -6.21 -22.08
N PHE A 276 -32.34 -5.83 -23.36
CA PHE A 276 -33.52 -5.67 -24.18
C PHE A 276 -34.28 -6.99 -24.39
N ARG A 277 -33.58 -8.12 -24.62
CA ARG A 277 -34.22 -9.46 -24.65
C ARG A 277 -34.92 -9.78 -23.32
N GLN A 278 -34.27 -9.52 -22.18
CA GLN A 278 -34.87 -9.71 -20.85
C GLN A 278 -36.11 -8.84 -20.64
N MET A 279 -36.09 -7.59 -21.13
CA MET A 279 -37.24 -6.69 -21.08
C MET A 279 -38.42 -7.28 -21.84
N ILE A 280 -38.20 -7.76 -23.07
CA ILE A 280 -39.26 -8.35 -23.91
C ILE A 280 -39.78 -9.65 -23.29
N ASP A 281 -38.91 -10.51 -22.77
CA ASP A 281 -39.31 -11.74 -22.06
C ASP A 281 -40.14 -11.44 -20.80
N ALA A 282 -39.77 -10.41 -20.04
CA ALA A 282 -40.53 -9.97 -18.87
C ALA A 282 -41.93 -9.45 -19.25
N VAL A 283 -42.04 -8.75 -20.38
CA VAL A 283 -43.32 -8.30 -20.93
C VAL A 283 -44.15 -9.49 -21.41
N HIS A 284 -43.54 -10.42 -22.15
CA HIS A 284 -44.19 -11.63 -22.65
C HIS A 284 -44.71 -12.50 -21.49
N LYS A 285 -43.89 -12.76 -20.47
CA LYS A 285 -44.26 -13.61 -19.32
C LYS A 285 -45.40 -13.03 -18.47
N LYS A 286 -45.55 -11.70 -18.42
CA LYS A 286 -46.55 -11.05 -17.57
C LYS A 286 -47.87 -10.75 -18.28
N PHE A 287 -47.84 -10.52 -19.59
CA PHE A 287 -49.01 -10.10 -20.36
C PHE A 287 -49.37 -11.01 -21.55
N ASP A 288 -48.54 -12.01 -21.86
CA ASP A 288 -48.70 -12.92 -23.02
C ASP A 288 -48.86 -12.17 -24.37
N VAL A 289 -48.22 -11.00 -24.48
CA VAL A 289 -48.25 -10.16 -25.67
C VAL A 289 -46.96 -10.35 -26.46
N ASN A 290 -47.10 -10.77 -27.73
CA ASN A 290 -46.00 -10.78 -28.69
C ASN A 290 -45.89 -9.39 -29.34
N ILE A 291 -44.80 -8.66 -29.06
CA ILE A 291 -44.51 -7.39 -29.72
C ILE A 291 -43.89 -7.70 -31.07
N VAL A 292 -44.48 -7.16 -32.14
CA VAL A 292 -43.99 -7.31 -33.52
C VAL A 292 -43.56 -5.95 -34.03
N ASP A 293 -42.33 -5.88 -34.52
CA ASP A 293 -41.78 -4.68 -35.13
C ASP A 293 -42.50 -4.41 -36.47
N PRO A 294 -43.08 -3.21 -36.70
CA PRO A 294 -43.76 -2.86 -37.95
C PRO A 294 -42.86 -2.87 -39.18
N SER A 295 -41.55 -2.66 -39.01
CA SER A 295 -40.59 -2.52 -40.11
C SER A 295 -40.07 -3.88 -40.59
N THR A 296 -39.65 -4.74 -39.66
CA THR A 296 -39.07 -6.06 -39.95
C THR A 296 -40.10 -7.20 -39.94
N ARG A 297 -41.32 -6.97 -39.43
CA ARG A 297 -42.38 -7.98 -39.18
C ARG A 297 -41.92 -9.17 -38.32
N GLN A 298 -40.77 -9.06 -37.65
CA GLN A 298 -40.26 -10.08 -36.76
C GLN A 298 -40.75 -9.83 -35.33
N LYS A 299 -40.77 -10.90 -34.52
CA LYS A 299 -40.97 -10.76 -33.08
C LYS A 299 -39.77 -10.03 -32.50
N VAL A 300 -40.03 -8.94 -31.78
CA VAL A 300 -38.99 -8.13 -31.14
C VAL A 300 -38.20 -9.02 -30.18
N GLY A 301 -36.87 -8.97 -30.23
CA GLY A 301 -35.99 -9.77 -29.36
C GLY A 301 -35.82 -11.26 -29.72
N ALA A 302 -36.46 -11.76 -30.78
CA ALA A 302 -36.38 -13.18 -31.17
C ALA A 302 -35.23 -13.53 -32.13
N SER A 303 -34.52 -12.53 -32.66
CA SER A 303 -33.38 -12.77 -33.56
C SER A 303 -32.12 -13.18 -32.80
N THR A 304 -31.33 -14.10 -33.36
CA THR A 304 -30.00 -14.45 -32.85
C THR A 304 -28.92 -13.43 -33.22
N ASP A 305 -29.23 -12.52 -34.14
CA ASP A 305 -28.30 -11.47 -34.60
C ASP A 305 -28.46 -10.19 -33.76
N ASP A 306 -27.36 -9.71 -33.19
CA ASP A 306 -27.31 -8.55 -32.31
C ASP A 306 -27.46 -7.23 -33.09
N GLU A 307 -27.13 -7.17 -34.38
CA GLU A 307 -27.32 -5.95 -35.20
C GLU A 307 -28.81 -5.66 -35.43
N VAL A 308 -29.61 -6.70 -35.69
CA VAL A 308 -31.06 -6.58 -35.87
C VAL A 308 -31.75 -6.13 -34.59
N ILE A 309 -31.28 -6.63 -33.43
CA ILE A 309 -31.83 -6.23 -32.14
C ILE A 309 -31.44 -4.79 -31.80
N TYR A 310 -30.24 -4.36 -32.16
CA TYR A 310 -29.81 -2.98 -31.96
C TYR A 310 -30.66 -1.98 -32.78
N GLU A 311 -30.98 -2.29 -34.04
CA GLU A 311 -31.92 -1.49 -34.84
C GLU A 311 -33.33 -1.47 -34.21
N GLN A 312 -33.77 -2.58 -33.63
CA GLN A 312 -35.04 -2.65 -32.88
C GLN A 312 -35.03 -1.78 -31.62
N ILE A 313 -33.88 -1.65 -30.94
CA ILE A 313 -33.71 -0.76 -29.78
C ILE A 313 -33.85 0.70 -30.22
N GLU A 314 -33.15 1.11 -31.28
CA GLU A 314 -33.21 2.51 -31.76
C GLU A 314 -34.60 2.90 -32.29
N SER A 315 -35.33 1.95 -32.90
CA SER A 315 -36.66 2.19 -33.47
C SER A 315 -37.82 1.91 -32.51
N PHE A 316 -37.56 1.37 -31.32
CA PHE A 316 -38.58 0.88 -30.40
C PHE A 316 -39.62 1.95 -30.05
N ASN A 317 -40.90 1.60 -30.18
CA ASN A 317 -42.00 2.46 -29.79
C ASN A 317 -43.11 1.70 -29.07
N ILE A 318 -43.55 2.23 -27.92
CA ILE A 318 -44.66 1.69 -27.11
C ILE A 318 -45.97 1.54 -27.90
N LYS A 319 -46.14 2.28 -29.00
CA LYS A 319 -47.30 2.16 -29.91
C LYS A 319 -47.43 0.77 -30.54
N TRP A 320 -46.37 -0.03 -30.56
CA TRP A 320 -46.35 -1.37 -31.15
C TRP A 320 -47.10 -2.42 -30.30
N ILE A 321 -47.42 -2.08 -29.05
CA ILE A 321 -48.17 -2.94 -28.14
C ILE A 321 -49.69 -2.82 -28.42
N LYS A 322 -50.32 -3.96 -28.71
CA LYS A 322 -51.78 -4.12 -28.86
C LYS A 322 -52.24 -5.24 -27.92
N PRO A 323 -53.34 -5.10 -27.14
CA PRO A 323 -54.29 -3.98 -27.03
C PRO A 323 -53.80 -2.76 -26.22
N ALA A 324 -54.45 -1.59 -26.42
CA ALA A 324 -54.06 -0.33 -25.78
C ALA A 324 -54.20 -0.30 -24.24
N SER A 325 -55.05 -1.15 -23.66
CA SER A 325 -55.29 -1.26 -22.22
C SER A 325 -54.06 -1.69 -21.41
N PHE A 326 -53.12 -2.39 -22.04
CA PHE A 326 -51.90 -2.87 -21.39
C PHE A 326 -50.75 -1.86 -21.45
N ARG A 327 -50.89 -0.77 -22.23
CA ARG A 327 -49.81 0.19 -22.46
C ARG A 327 -49.29 0.82 -21.18
N ASP A 328 -50.15 1.27 -20.27
CA ASP A 328 -49.71 1.89 -19.01
C ASP A 328 -48.96 0.92 -18.09
N ASN A 329 -49.32 -0.36 -18.11
CA ASN A 329 -48.67 -1.38 -17.28
C ASN A 329 -47.37 -1.90 -17.92
N VAL A 330 -47.31 -1.97 -19.24
CA VAL A 330 -46.07 -2.29 -19.98
C VAL A 330 -45.11 -1.10 -19.92
N GLN A 331 -45.61 0.14 -19.96
CA GLN A 331 -44.81 1.36 -19.80
C GLN A 331 -43.98 1.31 -18.53
N LYS A 332 -44.58 0.95 -17.39
CA LYS A 332 -43.85 0.80 -16.11
C LYS A 332 -42.72 -0.23 -16.14
N ILE A 333 -42.83 -1.26 -16.98
CA ILE A 333 -41.78 -2.27 -17.16
C ILE A 333 -40.71 -1.72 -18.11
N VAL A 334 -41.13 -1.15 -19.23
CA VAL A 334 -40.25 -0.51 -20.20
C VAL A 334 -39.42 0.56 -19.51
N ASP A 335 -40.03 1.50 -18.77
CA ASP A 335 -39.32 2.58 -18.06
C ASP A 335 -38.22 2.04 -17.13
N ARG A 336 -38.46 0.90 -16.46
CA ARG A 336 -37.48 0.27 -15.56
C ARG A 336 -36.26 -0.25 -16.31
N TYR A 337 -36.46 -0.96 -17.42
CA TYR A 337 -35.37 -1.53 -18.21
C TYR A 337 -34.71 -0.49 -19.12
N TRP A 338 -35.49 0.47 -19.62
CA TRP A 338 -35.02 1.56 -20.45
C TRP A 338 -34.08 2.49 -19.70
N ALA A 339 -34.30 2.71 -18.40
CA ALA A 339 -33.34 3.40 -17.55
C ALA A 339 -31.96 2.73 -17.58
N LYS A 340 -31.89 1.39 -17.45
CA LYS A 340 -30.64 0.62 -17.54
C LYS A 340 -30.02 0.68 -18.95
N ILE A 341 -30.84 0.63 -20.00
CA ILE A 341 -30.35 0.75 -21.40
C ILE A 341 -29.76 2.15 -21.64
N SER A 342 -30.44 3.21 -21.17
CA SER A 342 -29.97 4.58 -21.29
C SER A 342 -28.64 4.80 -20.56
N GLU A 343 -28.49 4.23 -19.36
CA GLU A 343 -27.25 4.28 -18.58
C GLU A 343 -26.07 3.64 -19.34
N ILE A 344 -26.29 2.48 -19.96
CA ILE A 344 -25.26 1.82 -20.79
C ILE A 344 -24.94 2.63 -22.05
N GLN A 345 -25.94 3.25 -22.69
CA GLN A 345 -25.73 4.11 -23.86
C GLN A 345 -24.91 5.35 -23.51
N GLU A 346 -25.21 6.00 -22.37
CA GLU A 346 -24.45 7.13 -21.84
C GLU A 346 -23.01 6.71 -21.52
N GLU A 347 -22.81 5.61 -20.79
CA GLU A 347 -21.49 5.07 -20.45
C GLU A 347 -20.66 4.77 -21.73
N ARG A 348 -21.29 4.15 -22.73
CA ARG A 348 -20.68 3.87 -24.03
C ARG A 348 -20.24 5.16 -24.71
N SER A 349 -21.13 6.15 -24.83
CA SER A 349 -20.78 7.43 -25.47
C SER A 349 -19.65 8.14 -24.75
N HIS A 350 -19.72 8.23 -23.42
CA HIS A 350 -18.73 8.91 -22.61
C HIS A 350 -17.36 8.23 -22.71
N ARG A 351 -17.30 6.90 -22.67
CA ARG A 351 -16.05 6.15 -22.82
C ARG A 351 -15.44 6.32 -24.21
N ILE A 352 -16.25 6.29 -25.27
CA ILE A 352 -15.79 6.51 -26.65
C ILE A 352 -15.27 7.94 -26.83
N GLU A 353 -15.95 8.95 -26.27
CA GLU A 353 -15.49 10.34 -26.32
C GLU A 353 -14.17 10.52 -25.58
N THR A 354 -14.03 9.92 -24.40
CA THR A 354 -12.78 9.92 -23.63
C THR A 354 -11.62 9.32 -24.45
N LEU A 355 -11.84 8.16 -25.07
CA LEU A 355 -10.84 7.52 -25.93
C LEU A 355 -10.49 8.35 -27.18
N LYS A 356 -11.46 9.11 -27.73
CA LYS A 356 -11.25 9.95 -28.93
C LYS A 356 -10.55 11.27 -28.63
N HIS A 357 -10.83 11.90 -27.49
CA HIS A 357 -10.19 13.18 -27.12
C HIS A 357 -8.74 13.01 -26.69
N GLY A 358 -8.35 11.80 -26.25
CA GLY A 358 -7.03 11.54 -25.70
C GLY A 358 -6.86 12.19 -24.33
N ASP A 359 -5.65 12.09 -23.77
CA ASP A 359 -5.42 12.53 -22.40
C ASP A 359 -4.98 13.99 -22.31
N GLU A 360 -5.54 14.70 -21.33
CA GLU A 360 -5.11 16.06 -21.00
C GLU A 360 -3.81 16.02 -20.17
N LEU A 361 -2.68 16.14 -20.85
CA LEU A 361 -1.36 16.20 -20.21
C LEU A 361 -0.94 17.64 -19.87
N PRO A 362 -0.11 17.85 -18.81
CA PRO A 362 0.44 19.16 -18.46
C PRO A 362 1.19 19.82 -19.62
N SER A 363 1.15 21.14 -19.72
CA SER A 363 1.78 21.89 -20.82
C SER A 363 3.24 21.47 -21.05
N GLY A 364 3.62 21.22 -22.30
CA GLY A 364 4.95 20.72 -22.67
C GLY A 364 5.20 19.21 -22.52
N VAL A 365 4.30 18.46 -21.86
CA VAL A 365 4.37 16.98 -21.78
C VAL A 365 3.66 16.36 -22.98
N LEU A 366 4.37 15.55 -23.76
CA LEU A 366 3.82 14.87 -24.94
C LEU A 366 3.26 13.49 -24.59
N GLN A 367 4.00 12.75 -23.76
CA GLN A 367 3.64 11.40 -23.31
C GLN A 367 3.98 11.26 -21.83
N MET A 368 3.19 10.46 -21.12
CA MET A 368 3.43 10.12 -19.72
C MET A 368 3.20 8.62 -19.54
N VAL A 369 4.10 7.96 -18.83
CA VAL A 369 3.95 6.55 -18.45
C VAL A 369 3.86 6.48 -16.94
N LYS A 370 2.84 5.80 -16.43
CA LYS A 370 2.68 5.47 -15.02
C LYS A 370 2.88 3.97 -14.84
N ILE A 371 3.69 3.61 -13.86
CA ILE A 371 4.00 2.22 -13.52
C ILE A 371 3.60 2.00 -12.09
N TYR A 372 2.73 1.02 -11.88
CA TYR A 372 2.29 0.59 -10.56
C TYR A 372 3.10 -0.64 -10.16
N VAL A 373 3.85 -0.52 -9.07
CA VAL A 373 4.64 -1.62 -8.51
C VAL A 373 4.01 -2.04 -7.20
N ALA A 374 3.60 -3.31 -7.11
CA ALA A 374 3.13 -3.91 -5.88
C ALA A 374 4.31 -4.47 -5.08
N ILE A 375 4.39 -4.04 -3.83
CA ILE A 375 5.46 -4.35 -2.89
C ILE A 375 4.84 -5.09 -1.72
N LYS A 376 5.33 -6.30 -1.47
CA LYS A 376 4.94 -7.08 -0.30
C LYS A 376 5.86 -6.70 0.84
N ARG A 377 5.33 -6.11 1.91
CA ARG A 377 6.11 -5.70 3.09
C ARG A 377 5.76 -6.58 4.29
N SER A 378 6.65 -7.53 4.58
CA SER A 378 6.60 -8.36 5.79
C SER A 378 6.95 -7.53 7.04
N LEU A 379 6.92 -8.15 8.23
CA LEU A 379 7.46 -7.53 9.43
C LEU A 379 8.98 -7.51 9.39
N SER A 380 9.55 -6.39 9.81
CA SER A 380 11.00 -6.20 9.96
C SER A 380 11.34 -5.51 11.28
N ILE A 381 12.58 -5.69 11.73
CA ILE A 381 13.11 -4.97 12.89
C ILE A 381 13.05 -3.46 12.62
N GLY A 382 12.54 -2.69 13.58
CA GLY A 382 12.30 -1.26 13.43
C GLY A 382 10.88 -0.87 13.01
N ASP A 383 10.05 -1.83 12.57
CA ASP A 383 8.64 -1.55 12.30
C ASP A 383 7.88 -1.25 13.59
N LYS A 384 6.87 -0.40 13.45
CA LYS A 384 6.05 0.04 14.58
C LYS A 384 4.74 -0.73 14.65
N MET A 385 4.49 -1.33 15.81
CA MET A 385 3.24 -1.98 16.14
C MET A 385 2.53 -1.25 17.27
N ALA A 386 1.22 -1.42 17.36
CA ALA A 386 0.45 -0.89 18.48
C ALA A 386 -0.78 -1.74 18.78
N GLY A 387 -1.14 -1.80 20.06
CA GLY A 387 -2.46 -2.25 20.50
C GLY A 387 -3.46 -1.09 20.54
N ARG A 388 -4.73 -1.42 20.78
CA ARG A 388 -5.83 -0.44 20.80
C ARG A 388 -5.80 0.49 22.02
N HIS A 389 -5.10 0.10 23.08
CA HIS A 389 -4.96 0.87 24.33
C HIS A 389 -3.84 1.93 24.30
N GLY A 390 -3.22 2.17 23.14
CA GLY A 390 -2.14 3.15 23.00
C GLY A 390 -0.76 2.65 23.44
N ASN A 391 -0.64 1.35 23.72
CA ASN A 391 0.62 0.64 23.82
C ASN A 391 1.25 0.56 22.42
N LYS A 392 2.19 1.47 22.16
CA LYS A 392 3.02 1.45 20.94
C LYS A 392 4.33 0.77 21.26
N GLY A 393 4.90 0.13 20.25
CA GLY A 393 6.27 -0.33 20.36
C GLY A 393 6.93 -0.51 19.02
N VAL A 394 8.24 -0.62 19.07
CA VAL A 394 9.09 -0.86 17.91
C VAL A 394 9.63 -2.27 18.03
N ILE A 395 9.58 -3.03 16.95
CA ILE A 395 10.12 -4.39 16.93
C ILE A 395 11.64 -4.29 17.08
N ALA A 396 12.17 -4.78 18.19
CA ALA A 396 13.61 -4.77 18.45
C ALA A 396 14.28 -6.06 17.99
N LYS A 397 13.58 -7.20 18.12
CA LYS A 397 14.12 -8.51 17.73
C LYS A 397 13.01 -9.43 17.25
N ILE A 398 13.31 -10.18 16.20
CA ILE A 398 12.55 -11.34 15.75
C ILE A 398 13.27 -12.55 16.29
N MET A 399 12.63 -13.31 17.18
CA MET A 399 13.21 -14.49 17.83
C MET A 399 12.74 -15.78 17.15
N PRO A 400 13.63 -16.78 16.98
CA PRO A 400 13.24 -18.12 16.56
C PRO A 400 12.14 -18.69 17.45
N GLU A 401 11.29 -19.54 16.89
CA GLU A 401 10.14 -20.10 17.60
C GLU A 401 10.56 -20.96 18.80
N GLU A 402 11.66 -21.68 18.66
CA GLU A 402 12.26 -22.53 19.68
C GLU A 402 12.84 -21.75 20.86
N ASP A 403 13.24 -20.49 20.66
CA ASP A 403 13.78 -19.64 21.72
C ASP A 403 12.70 -18.86 22.46
N MET A 404 11.46 -18.84 21.93
CA MET A 404 10.37 -18.10 22.55
C MET A 404 9.91 -18.81 23.83
N PRO A 405 9.58 -18.06 24.90
CA PRO A 405 8.91 -18.62 26.05
C PRO A 405 7.62 -19.35 25.64
N PHE A 406 7.36 -20.49 26.26
CA PHE A 406 6.24 -21.35 25.89
C PHE A 406 5.39 -21.77 27.11
N LEU A 407 4.15 -22.16 26.84
CA LEU A 407 3.18 -22.65 27.82
C LEU A 407 3.41 -24.13 28.19
N GLU A 408 2.77 -24.64 29.23
CA GLU A 408 2.87 -26.07 29.62
C GLU A 408 2.47 -27.05 28.51
N ASP A 409 1.63 -26.63 27.57
CA ASP A 409 1.22 -27.43 26.41
C ASP A 409 2.24 -27.43 25.25
N GLY A 410 3.34 -26.68 25.39
CA GLY A 410 4.37 -26.52 24.35
C GLY A 410 4.11 -25.36 23.38
N THR A 411 3.00 -24.62 23.50
CA THR A 411 2.69 -23.50 22.61
C THR A 411 3.61 -22.32 22.88
N PRO A 412 4.43 -21.87 21.90
CA PRO A 412 5.28 -20.69 22.07
C PRO A 412 4.46 -19.41 22.01
N LEU A 413 4.89 -18.41 22.78
CA LEU A 413 4.33 -17.07 22.69
C LEU A 413 4.66 -16.42 21.34
N GLU A 414 3.79 -15.52 20.88
CA GLU A 414 3.95 -14.85 19.59
C GLU A 414 4.57 -13.46 19.75
N ILE A 415 4.24 -12.76 20.84
CA ILE A 415 4.80 -11.45 21.18
C ILE A 415 5.13 -11.37 22.67
N LEU A 416 6.26 -10.74 23.01
CA LEU A 416 6.58 -10.38 24.40
C LEU A 416 6.49 -8.87 24.58
N LEU A 417 5.72 -8.45 25.58
CA LEU A 417 5.57 -7.04 25.96
C LEU A 417 6.19 -6.79 27.34
N ASN A 418 6.69 -5.57 27.54
CA ASN A 418 7.25 -5.18 28.81
C ASN A 418 6.14 -4.88 29.84
N PRO A 419 6.09 -5.59 30.99
CA PRO A 419 5.09 -5.33 32.02
C PRO A 419 5.23 -3.92 32.65
N LEU A 420 6.44 -3.34 32.67
CA LEU A 420 6.70 -2.04 33.29
C LEU A 420 6.02 -0.87 32.57
N GLY A 421 5.68 -1.05 31.29
CA GLY A 421 5.00 -0.04 30.49
C GLY A 421 3.53 0.18 30.89
N VAL A 422 2.91 -0.79 31.59
CA VAL A 422 1.49 -0.73 31.93
C VAL A 422 1.20 0.18 33.13
N PRO A 423 1.88 0.03 34.29
CA PRO A 423 1.59 0.87 35.47
C PRO A 423 1.90 2.35 35.22
N SER A 424 3.01 2.66 34.53
CA SER A 424 3.42 4.03 34.25
C SER A 424 2.42 4.80 33.38
N ARG A 425 1.70 4.10 32.48
CA ARG A 425 0.75 4.70 31.54
C ARG A 425 -0.72 4.54 31.96
N MET A 426 -0.96 3.81 33.04
CA MET A 426 -2.30 3.50 33.57
C MET A 426 -3.26 2.93 32.50
N ASN A 427 -2.75 2.18 31.53
CA ASN A 427 -3.55 1.56 30.47
C ASN A 427 -3.85 0.09 30.79
N VAL A 428 -4.50 -0.12 31.94
CA VAL A 428 -4.87 -1.45 32.48
C VAL A 428 -5.81 -2.23 31.55
N GLY A 429 -6.59 -1.54 30.70
CA GLY A 429 -7.49 -2.18 29.75
C GLY A 429 -6.82 -3.20 28.82
N GLN A 430 -5.53 -3.05 28.52
CA GLN A 430 -4.81 -4.05 27.71
C GLN A 430 -4.65 -5.39 28.43
N ILE A 431 -4.55 -5.40 29.77
CA ILE A 431 -4.47 -6.62 30.58
C ILE A 431 -5.84 -7.30 30.60
N LEU A 432 -6.92 -6.54 30.78
CA LEU A 432 -8.28 -7.05 30.71
C LEU A 432 -8.60 -7.63 29.33
N GLU A 433 -8.20 -6.94 28.25
CA GLU A 433 -8.30 -7.44 26.88
C GLU A 433 -7.53 -8.76 26.72
N THR A 434 -6.32 -8.84 27.26
CA THR A 434 -5.47 -10.05 27.18
C THR A 434 -6.14 -11.26 27.85
N HIS A 435 -6.66 -11.10 29.07
CA HIS A 435 -7.34 -12.17 29.79
C HIS A 435 -8.64 -12.58 29.11
N LEU A 436 -9.50 -11.61 28.78
CA LEU A 436 -10.78 -11.88 28.12
C LEU A 436 -10.58 -12.50 26.73
N GLY A 437 -9.59 -12.03 25.97
CA GLY A 437 -9.24 -12.58 24.66
C GLY A 437 -8.77 -14.02 24.73
N TRP A 438 -8.05 -14.39 25.80
CA TRP A 438 -7.68 -15.79 26.03
C TRP A 438 -8.91 -16.67 26.23
N VAL A 439 -9.79 -16.29 27.15
CA VAL A 439 -11.00 -17.07 27.44
C VAL A 439 -11.94 -17.13 26.24
N ALA A 440 -12.10 -16.02 25.52
CA ALA A 440 -12.87 -15.94 24.29
C ALA A 440 -12.34 -16.88 23.20
N LYS A 441 -11.00 -16.98 23.06
CA LYS A 441 -10.38 -17.91 22.10
C LYS A 441 -10.66 -19.37 22.46
N VAL A 442 -10.59 -19.72 23.74
CA VAL A 442 -10.81 -21.11 24.22
C VAL A 442 -12.28 -21.52 24.10
N LEU A 443 -13.21 -20.62 24.44
CA LEU A 443 -14.66 -20.87 24.34
C LEU A 443 -15.20 -20.71 22.91
N GLY A 444 -14.42 -20.12 21.99
CA GLY A 444 -14.78 -19.97 20.58
C GLY A 444 -15.82 -18.88 20.30
N PHE A 445 -15.84 -17.81 21.09
CA PHE A 445 -16.75 -16.66 20.87
C PHE A 445 -15.97 -15.34 20.72
N ASN A 446 -16.62 -14.33 20.14
CA ASN A 446 -16.12 -12.96 20.11
C ASN A 446 -16.83 -12.16 21.21
N ALA A 447 -16.09 -11.66 22.19
CA ALA A 447 -16.61 -10.84 23.26
C ALA A 447 -16.97 -9.44 22.72
N ILE A 448 -18.17 -8.96 23.03
CA ILE A 448 -18.61 -7.60 22.68
C ILE A 448 -18.74 -6.82 24.00
N THR A 449 -17.80 -5.94 24.27
CA THR A 449 -17.78 -5.08 25.45
C THR A 449 -18.08 -3.64 25.06
N PRO A 450 -19.23 -3.06 25.44
CA PRO A 450 -19.59 -1.70 25.09
C PRO A 450 -18.51 -0.67 25.43
N VAL A 451 -18.47 0.41 24.65
CA VAL A 451 -17.53 1.52 24.89
C VAL A 451 -17.84 2.13 26.26
N PHE A 452 -16.86 2.11 27.17
CA PHE A 452 -16.92 2.59 28.56
C PHE A 452 -17.60 1.67 29.59
N ASP A 453 -18.14 0.52 29.17
CA ASP A 453 -18.72 -0.50 30.06
C ASP A 453 -18.12 -1.86 29.69
N GLY A 454 -16.87 -2.05 30.11
CA GLY A 454 -16.07 -3.24 29.79
C GLY A 454 -16.42 -4.44 30.66
N ALA A 455 -15.93 -5.62 30.28
CA ALA A 455 -16.04 -6.81 31.13
C ALA A 455 -15.34 -6.57 32.48
N ASN A 456 -15.99 -6.95 33.56
CA ASN A 456 -15.44 -6.86 34.91
C ASN A 456 -14.52 -8.06 35.18
N GLU A 457 -13.70 -7.95 36.23
CA GLU A 457 -12.84 -9.06 36.67
C GLU A 457 -13.66 -10.30 37.07
N GLU A 458 -14.82 -10.11 37.68
CA GLU A 458 -15.74 -11.19 38.05
C GLU A 458 -16.26 -11.94 36.81
N ASP A 459 -16.63 -11.22 35.74
CA ASP A 459 -17.08 -11.82 34.49
C ASP A 459 -15.97 -12.68 33.87
N ILE A 460 -14.73 -12.15 33.86
CA ILE A 460 -13.56 -12.87 33.35
C ILE A 460 -13.29 -14.13 34.18
N GLN A 461 -13.37 -14.05 35.51
CA GLN A 461 -13.19 -15.20 36.39
C GLN A 461 -14.25 -16.28 36.15
N GLN A 462 -15.52 -15.89 35.99
CA GLN A 462 -16.61 -16.84 35.73
C GLN A 462 -16.43 -17.53 34.38
N LEU A 463 -16.12 -16.77 33.32
CA LEU A 463 -15.83 -17.33 32.00
C LEU A 463 -14.56 -18.21 32.02
N THR A 464 -13.58 -17.87 32.84
CA THR A 464 -12.37 -18.69 33.03
C THR A 464 -12.71 -20.05 33.64
N ALA A 465 -13.60 -20.09 34.64
CA ALA A 465 -14.05 -21.34 35.24
C ALA A 465 -14.80 -22.22 34.21
N GLU A 466 -15.69 -21.62 33.41
CA GLU A 466 -16.41 -22.32 32.33
C GLU A 466 -15.45 -22.87 31.26
N SER A 467 -14.47 -22.07 30.86
CA SER A 467 -13.41 -22.46 29.92
C SER A 467 -12.59 -23.65 30.43
N ASN A 468 -12.17 -23.62 31.70
CA ASN A 468 -11.43 -24.71 32.33
C ASN A 468 -12.26 -25.99 32.45
N GLU A 469 -13.57 -25.88 32.70
CA GLU A 469 -14.47 -27.03 32.73
C GLU A 469 -14.59 -27.67 31.35
N LEU A 470 -14.76 -26.86 30.29
CA LEU A 470 -14.81 -27.32 28.90
C LEU A 470 -13.51 -28.05 28.50
N MET A 471 -12.35 -27.44 28.78
CA MET A 471 -11.05 -28.05 28.47
C MET A 471 -10.84 -29.36 29.22
N SER A 472 -11.26 -29.43 30.49
CA SER A 472 -11.16 -30.65 31.30
C SER A 472 -12.03 -31.78 30.75
N LYS A 473 -13.27 -31.48 30.33
CA LYS A 473 -14.15 -32.45 29.66
C LYS A 473 -13.55 -32.91 28.33
N ARG A 474 -13.05 -31.98 27.52
CA ARG A 474 -12.46 -32.29 26.22
C ARG A 474 -11.21 -33.17 26.34
N LYS A 475 -10.39 -32.92 27.34
CA LYS A 475 -9.21 -33.75 27.65
C LYS A 475 -9.62 -35.18 28.00
N LEU A 476 -10.65 -35.37 28.83
CA LEU A 476 -11.17 -36.69 29.16
C LEU A 476 -11.73 -37.41 27.92
N GLU A 477 -12.50 -36.71 27.07
CA GLU A 477 -13.00 -37.28 25.81
C GLU A 477 -11.87 -37.77 24.89
N LEU A 478 -10.80 -37.00 24.77
CA LEU A 478 -9.65 -37.35 23.94
C LEU A 478 -8.86 -38.53 24.52
N GLU A 479 -8.71 -38.59 25.85
CA GLU A 479 -8.12 -39.71 26.57
C GLU A 479 -8.95 -41.00 26.38
N GLU A 480 -10.28 -40.90 26.45
CA GLU A 480 -11.21 -42.01 26.20
C GLU A 480 -11.15 -42.48 24.75
N GLN A 481 -11.07 -41.55 23.79
CA GLN A 481 -11.02 -41.85 22.35
C GLN A 481 -9.61 -42.23 21.86
N LYS A 482 -8.57 -42.11 22.71
CA LYS A 482 -7.15 -42.28 22.36
C LYS A 482 -6.74 -41.47 21.12
N GLN A 483 -7.30 -40.28 20.97
CA GLN A 483 -6.99 -39.37 19.88
C GLN A 483 -5.98 -38.33 20.36
N VAL A 484 -5.00 -38.02 19.50
CA VAL A 484 -4.12 -36.88 19.74
C VAL A 484 -4.92 -35.62 19.39
N PRO A 485 -5.03 -34.63 20.30
CA PRO A 485 -5.66 -33.36 19.98
C PRO A 485 -4.97 -32.71 18.78
N PRO A 486 -5.73 -32.16 17.82
CA PRO A 486 -5.22 -31.21 16.84
C PRO A 486 -4.40 -30.09 17.50
N PRO A 487 -3.34 -29.60 16.83
CA PRO A 487 -2.52 -28.50 17.35
C PRO A 487 -3.37 -27.27 17.69
N GLY A 488 -3.26 -26.77 18.92
CA GLY A 488 -4.01 -25.60 19.40
C GLY A 488 -5.47 -25.85 19.76
N GLU A 489 -5.93 -27.11 19.83
CA GLU A 489 -7.28 -27.44 20.31
C GLU A 489 -7.39 -27.44 21.84
N LEU A 490 -6.37 -27.93 22.53
CA LEU A 490 -6.29 -27.87 24.00
C LEU A 490 -5.40 -26.70 24.40
N PHE A 491 -5.91 -25.88 25.32
CA PHE A 491 -5.16 -24.84 25.99
C PHE A 491 -4.91 -25.21 27.45
N VAL A 492 -3.84 -24.68 28.04
CA VAL A 492 -3.58 -24.85 29.47
C VAL A 492 -4.68 -24.20 30.30
N ASN A 493 -5.14 -24.91 31.34
CA ASN A 493 -6.09 -24.37 32.31
C ASN A 493 -5.56 -23.09 32.95
N VAL A 494 -6.36 -22.04 32.94
CA VAL A 494 -5.97 -20.72 33.46
C VAL A 494 -6.21 -20.71 34.97
N PRO A 495 -5.19 -20.43 35.80
CA PRO A 495 -5.37 -20.32 37.26
C PRO A 495 -6.26 -19.12 37.63
N ASP A 496 -6.92 -19.16 38.78
CA ASP A 496 -7.74 -18.04 39.30
C ASP A 496 -6.97 -16.71 39.40
N THR A 497 -5.64 -16.78 39.53
CA THR A 497 -4.75 -15.62 39.53
C THR A 497 -4.55 -14.97 38.16
N LEU A 498 -5.14 -15.53 37.09
CA LEU A 498 -5.00 -15.12 35.68
C LEU A 498 -3.53 -15.03 35.21
N LYS A 499 -2.67 -15.80 35.86
CA LYS A 499 -1.23 -15.89 35.60
C LYS A 499 -0.83 -17.36 35.53
N ILE A 500 -0.02 -17.69 34.55
CA ILE A 500 0.40 -19.05 34.25
C ILE A 500 1.91 -19.21 34.34
N GLN A 501 2.37 -20.44 34.59
CA GLN A 501 3.77 -20.79 34.56
C GLN A 501 4.27 -20.78 33.10
N LEU A 502 5.37 -20.06 32.86
CA LEU A 502 6.09 -20.08 31.58
C LEU A 502 7.36 -20.91 31.71
N TYR A 503 7.86 -21.35 30.57
CA TYR A 503 9.15 -22.03 30.41
C TYR A 503 9.99 -21.28 29.38
N ASP A 504 11.28 -21.14 29.65
CA ASP A 504 12.23 -20.55 28.70
C ASP A 504 12.50 -21.56 27.56
N GLY A 505 12.31 -21.14 26.31
CA GLY A 505 12.54 -21.99 25.14
C GLY A 505 13.99 -22.45 24.99
N ARG A 506 14.96 -21.68 25.51
CA ARG A 506 16.39 -21.99 25.35
C ARG A 506 16.90 -23.03 26.34
N THR A 507 16.44 -22.95 27.59
CA THR A 507 16.90 -23.81 28.69
C THR A 507 15.91 -24.92 29.03
N GLY A 508 14.62 -24.70 28.73
CA GLY A 508 13.51 -25.54 29.19
C GLY A 508 13.14 -25.35 30.66
N GLU A 509 13.82 -24.45 31.38
CA GLU A 509 13.55 -24.20 32.79
C GLU A 509 12.31 -23.31 32.98
N PRO A 510 11.50 -23.55 34.03
CA PRO A 510 10.38 -22.69 34.36
C PRO A 510 10.86 -21.31 34.84
N PHE A 511 10.18 -20.24 34.45
CA PHE A 511 10.40 -18.90 35.02
C PHE A 511 10.11 -18.89 36.53
N ASP A 512 10.87 -18.11 37.30
CA ASP A 512 10.69 -18.01 38.76
C ASP A 512 9.29 -17.52 39.18
N GLN A 513 8.67 -16.68 38.34
CA GLN A 513 7.34 -16.12 38.59
C GLN A 513 6.39 -16.42 37.44
N ARG A 514 5.12 -16.64 37.79
CA ARG A 514 4.03 -16.76 36.82
C ARG A 514 3.78 -15.43 36.11
N ALA A 515 3.52 -15.51 34.81
CA ALA A 515 3.31 -14.35 33.96
C ALA A 515 1.86 -14.22 33.50
N THR A 516 1.45 -13.00 33.18
CA THR A 516 0.18 -12.73 32.50
C THR A 516 0.33 -13.00 31.02
N ILE A 517 -0.57 -13.83 30.49
CA ILE A 517 -0.59 -14.25 29.09
C ILE A 517 -2.02 -14.15 28.57
N GLY A 518 -2.17 -13.99 27.27
CA GLY A 518 -3.45 -14.15 26.60
C GLY A 518 -3.45 -13.55 25.21
N TYR A 519 -4.62 -13.40 24.61
CA TYR A 519 -4.75 -12.86 23.27
C TYR A 519 -5.06 -11.37 23.31
N ILE A 520 -4.25 -10.56 22.64
CA ILE A 520 -4.49 -9.12 22.46
C ILE A 520 -4.61 -8.79 20.97
N TYR A 521 -5.42 -7.78 20.64
CA TYR A 521 -5.53 -7.33 19.26
C TYR A 521 -4.42 -6.32 18.91
N MET A 522 -3.49 -6.75 18.06
CA MET A 522 -2.35 -5.94 17.62
C MET A 522 -2.51 -5.48 16.19
N MET A 523 -2.00 -4.27 15.91
CA MET A 523 -2.04 -3.65 14.59
C MET A 523 -0.62 -3.27 14.14
N LYS A 524 -0.35 -3.43 12.84
CA LYS A 524 0.84 -2.87 12.17
C LYS A 524 0.53 -1.45 11.72
N LEU A 525 1.35 -0.48 12.13
CA LEU A 525 1.17 0.91 11.72
C LEU A 525 1.91 1.19 10.40
N HIS A 526 1.49 2.20 9.65
CA HIS A 526 2.16 2.63 8.41
C HIS A 526 3.55 3.24 8.62
N HIS A 527 4.06 3.21 9.85
CA HIS A 527 5.38 3.68 10.26
C HIS A 527 6.42 2.58 10.03
N LEU A 528 6.69 2.30 8.75
CA LEU A 528 7.59 1.23 8.34
C LEU A 528 9.05 1.69 8.37
N VAL A 529 9.96 0.77 8.70
CA VAL A 529 11.39 1.08 8.82
C VAL A 529 12.01 1.43 7.48
N ASP A 530 11.65 0.72 6.41
CA ASP A 530 12.20 0.90 5.06
C ASP A 530 11.92 2.30 4.50
N ASP A 531 10.78 2.88 4.85
CA ASP A 531 10.44 4.25 4.46
C ASP A 531 11.28 5.29 5.21
N LYS A 532 11.74 4.96 6.43
CA LYS A 532 12.46 5.86 7.34
C LYS A 532 13.97 5.79 7.22
N ILE A 533 14.51 4.64 6.81
CA ILE A 533 15.95 4.51 6.58
C ILE A 533 16.34 5.46 5.44
N HIS A 534 17.33 6.31 5.73
CA HIS A 534 17.92 7.23 4.77
C HIS A 534 19.38 7.42 5.11
N ALA A 535 20.25 7.26 4.11
CA ALA A 535 21.68 7.46 4.23
C ALA A 535 22.18 8.25 3.03
N ARG A 536 23.14 9.15 3.29
CA ARG A 536 23.78 9.97 2.27
C ARG A 536 25.27 10.03 2.52
N ALA A 537 26.06 9.71 1.51
CA ALA A 537 27.48 10.06 1.46
C ALA A 537 27.67 11.39 0.72
N THR A 538 27.49 11.38 -0.60
CA THR A 538 27.45 12.56 -1.46
C THR A 538 26.10 12.61 -2.18
N GLY A 539 25.76 13.76 -2.76
CA GLY A 539 24.47 13.92 -3.43
C GLY A 539 24.30 15.30 -4.04
N PRO A 540 23.10 15.63 -4.52
CA PRO A 540 22.85 16.94 -5.11
C PRO A 540 22.92 18.05 -4.05
N TYR A 541 23.26 19.23 -4.55
CA TYR A 541 23.42 20.46 -3.77
C TYR A 541 22.48 21.55 -4.31
N SER A 542 22.09 22.46 -3.43
CA SER A 542 21.32 23.65 -3.77
C SER A 542 22.12 24.56 -4.70
N LEU A 543 21.48 25.12 -5.72
CA LEU A 543 22.14 26.03 -6.65
C LEU A 543 22.59 27.33 -5.97
N ILE A 544 21.80 27.83 -5.02
CA ILE A 544 22.01 29.13 -4.37
C ILE A 544 22.99 28.99 -3.21
N THR A 545 22.67 28.12 -2.25
CA THR A 545 23.44 27.99 -1.00
C THR A 545 24.57 26.99 -1.08
N GLN A 546 24.65 26.18 -2.16
CA GLN A 546 25.58 25.05 -2.30
C GLN A 546 25.54 24.01 -1.17
N GLN A 547 24.53 24.07 -0.31
CA GLN A 547 24.28 23.09 0.75
C GLN A 547 23.65 21.81 0.17
N PRO A 548 23.85 20.65 0.84
CA PRO A 548 23.08 19.45 0.59
C PRO A 548 21.58 19.74 0.49
N LEU A 549 20.92 19.23 -0.55
CA LEU A 549 19.45 19.30 -0.61
C LEU A 549 18.81 18.61 0.61
N GLY A 550 17.58 18.98 0.97
CA GLY A 550 16.83 18.32 2.05
C GLY A 550 15.92 17.19 1.55
N GLY A 551 15.72 16.17 2.39
CA GLY A 551 14.72 15.12 2.21
C GLY A 551 15.18 13.89 1.42
N LYS A 552 14.64 12.72 1.78
CA LYS A 552 14.97 11.41 1.18
C LYS A 552 14.75 11.36 -0.34
N ALA A 553 13.65 11.91 -0.83
CA ALA A 553 13.31 11.92 -2.26
C ALA A 553 14.35 12.61 -3.16
N ARG A 554 15.22 13.47 -2.59
CA ARG A 554 16.29 14.18 -3.30
C ARG A 554 17.68 13.71 -2.88
N ASN A 555 17.78 12.55 -2.22
CA ASN A 555 19.01 12.07 -1.57
C ASN A 555 19.65 13.17 -0.69
N GLY A 556 18.80 13.81 0.12
CA GLY A 556 19.16 14.97 0.90
C GLY A 556 20.03 14.69 2.12
N GLY A 557 20.70 15.72 2.65
CA GLY A 557 21.46 15.63 3.90
C GLY A 557 20.56 15.76 5.13
N GLN A 558 21.06 15.29 6.27
CA GLN A 558 20.45 15.58 7.56
C GLN A 558 20.73 17.04 7.95
N ARG A 559 19.73 17.71 8.54
CA ARG A 559 19.93 19.06 9.07
C ARG A 559 20.72 18.97 10.39
N PHE A 560 21.88 19.60 10.40
CA PHE A 560 22.66 19.86 11.60
C PHE A 560 22.35 21.30 12.05
N GLY A 561 21.62 21.43 13.16
CA GLY A 561 21.08 22.70 13.64
C GLY A 561 21.93 23.34 14.73
N GLU A 562 21.41 24.45 15.24
CA GLU A 562 22.07 25.24 16.30
C GLU A 562 22.24 24.43 17.60
N MET A 563 21.26 23.62 18.00
CA MET A 563 21.35 22.80 19.20
C MET A 563 22.43 21.72 19.08
N GLU A 564 22.61 21.12 17.90
CA GLU A 564 23.67 20.15 17.67
C GLU A 564 25.06 20.81 17.61
N VAL A 565 25.16 22.05 17.11
CA VAL A 565 26.38 22.87 17.20
C VAL A 565 26.78 23.10 18.65
N TRP A 566 25.85 23.57 19.49
CA TRP A 566 26.13 23.78 20.92
C TRP A 566 26.57 22.50 21.63
N ALA A 567 26.03 21.35 21.24
CA ALA A 567 26.48 20.07 21.79
C ALA A 567 27.96 19.83 21.48
N LEU A 568 28.42 20.04 20.24
CA LEU A 568 29.83 19.89 19.87
C LEU A 568 30.74 20.94 20.53
N GLU A 569 30.26 22.18 20.68
CA GLU A 569 30.97 23.23 21.41
C GLU A 569 31.16 22.85 22.88
N GLY A 570 30.14 22.28 23.52
CA GLY A 570 30.20 21.80 24.90
C GLY A 570 31.24 20.70 25.12
N TYR A 571 31.49 19.85 24.11
CA TYR A 571 32.57 18.85 24.13
C TYR A 571 33.94 19.40 23.75
N GLY A 572 34.04 20.63 23.24
CA GLY A 572 35.28 21.18 22.70
C GLY A 572 35.72 20.52 21.38
N ALA A 573 34.78 19.90 20.64
CA ALA A 573 35.06 19.16 19.41
C ALA A 573 35.22 20.09 18.19
N ALA A 574 36.19 21.00 18.25
CA ALA A 574 36.36 22.09 17.28
C ALA A 574 36.58 21.61 15.83
N TYR A 575 37.39 20.58 15.61
CA TYR A 575 37.64 20.04 14.27
C TYR A 575 36.41 19.34 13.67
N THR A 576 35.66 18.59 14.48
CA THR A 576 34.41 17.96 14.04
C THR A 576 33.37 19.01 13.68
N LEU A 577 33.26 20.07 14.48
CA LEU A 577 32.36 21.19 14.19
C LEU A 577 32.79 21.92 12.90
N GLN A 578 34.08 22.20 12.74
CA GLN A 578 34.62 22.82 11.54
C GLN A 578 34.31 21.97 10.29
N GLU A 579 34.52 20.66 10.36
CA GLU A 579 34.21 19.73 9.27
C GLU A 579 32.72 19.75 8.89
N MET A 580 31.83 19.70 9.88
CA MET A 580 30.37 19.70 9.67
C MET A 580 29.87 21.01 9.03
N LEU A 581 30.45 22.15 9.42
CA LEU A 581 30.05 23.48 8.92
C LEU A 581 30.71 23.88 7.59
N THR A 582 31.76 23.17 7.14
CA THR A 582 32.51 23.51 5.92
C THR A 582 32.43 22.39 4.88
N VAL A 583 33.39 21.47 4.91
CA VAL A 583 33.64 20.45 3.88
C VAL A 583 32.50 19.43 3.74
N LYS A 584 31.67 19.22 4.77
CA LYS A 584 30.46 18.38 4.70
C LYS A 584 29.21 19.15 4.25
N SER A 585 29.28 20.47 4.16
CA SER A 585 28.16 21.36 3.84
C SER A 585 28.43 22.11 2.52
N ASP A 586 28.86 23.36 2.59
CA ASP A 586 28.82 24.38 1.53
C ASP A 586 30.20 24.91 1.13
N ASP A 587 31.29 24.31 1.63
CA ASP A 587 32.63 24.53 1.07
C ASP A 587 32.83 23.67 -0.18
N VAL A 588 32.72 24.29 -1.36
CA VAL A 588 32.76 23.63 -2.67
C VAL A 588 34.14 23.06 -3.00
N GLU A 589 35.20 23.77 -2.63
CA GLU A 589 36.57 23.32 -2.88
C GLU A 589 36.98 22.28 -1.84
N GLY A 590 36.72 22.56 -0.56
CA GLY A 590 37.06 21.69 0.56
C GLY A 590 36.39 20.32 0.46
N ARG A 591 35.12 20.25 0.05
CA ARG A 591 34.42 18.95 -0.13
C ARG A 591 35.05 18.07 -1.22
N THR A 592 35.58 18.67 -2.27
CA THR A 592 36.22 17.94 -3.38
C THR A 592 37.59 17.42 -2.94
N LYS A 593 38.38 18.29 -2.29
CA LYS A 593 39.70 17.94 -1.75
C LYS A 593 39.63 16.85 -0.69
N ILE A 594 38.69 16.95 0.25
CA ILE A 594 38.55 15.93 1.30
C ILE A 594 38.13 14.59 0.70
N TYR A 595 37.25 14.58 -0.32
CA TYR A 595 36.87 13.36 -1.02
C TYR A 595 38.07 12.69 -1.69
N GLU A 596 38.87 13.46 -2.44
CA GLU A 596 40.12 12.95 -3.03
C GLU A 596 41.12 12.46 -1.97
N SER A 597 41.27 13.19 -0.87
CA SER A 597 42.17 12.85 0.22
C SER A 597 41.74 11.54 0.90
N MET A 598 40.43 11.34 1.09
CA MET A 598 39.87 10.08 1.61
C MET A 598 40.12 8.91 0.65
N VAL A 599 39.91 9.10 -0.66
CA VAL A 599 40.20 8.07 -1.69
C VAL A 599 41.69 7.72 -1.72
N LYS A 600 42.58 8.70 -1.50
CA LYS A 600 44.03 8.52 -1.39
C LYS A 600 44.48 7.97 -0.01
N GLY A 601 43.58 7.86 0.96
CA GLY A 601 43.86 7.39 2.32
C GLY A 601 44.64 8.37 3.21
N GLN A 602 44.71 9.66 2.85
CA GLN A 602 45.45 10.68 3.60
C GLN A 602 44.59 11.39 4.66
N ASN A 603 43.27 11.44 4.47
CA ASN A 603 42.27 12.00 5.41
C ASN A 603 42.63 13.40 5.96
N THR A 604 43.18 14.26 5.12
CA THR A 604 43.54 15.64 5.47
C THR A 604 42.33 16.58 5.39
N LEU A 605 42.14 17.40 6.44
CA LEU A 605 41.10 18.43 6.49
C LEU A 605 41.70 19.80 6.08
N GLU A 606 41.36 20.25 4.88
CA GLU A 606 41.64 21.62 4.41
C GLU A 606 40.31 22.36 4.26
N ALA A 607 39.91 23.11 5.28
CA ALA A 607 38.67 23.88 5.28
C ALA A 607 38.88 25.29 4.74
N GLY A 608 38.05 25.69 3.77
CA GLY A 608 37.93 27.05 3.27
C GLY A 608 36.82 27.84 3.96
N THR A 609 36.40 28.92 3.31
CA THR A 609 35.25 29.74 3.76
C THR A 609 33.95 29.12 3.25
N PRO A 610 32.93 28.94 4.10
CA PRO A 610 31.60 28.49 3.66
C PRO A 610 30.97 29.46 2.66
N LEU A 611 30.34 28.95 1.61
CA LEU A 611 29.69 29.81 0.61
C LEU A 611 28.51 30.60 1.19
N SER A 612 27.81 30.06 2.20
CA SER A 612 26.75 30.79 2.90
C SER A 612 27.24 32.12 3.50
N PHE A 613 28.48 32.18 3.97
CA PHE A 613 29.08 33.42 4.47
C PHE A 613 29.36 34.43 3.36
N ASP A 614 29.82 33.95 2.20
CA ASP A 614 30.02 34.81 1.02
C ASP A 614 28.69 35.34 0.47
N VAL A 615 27.65 34.51 0.44
CA VAL A 615 26.28 34.91 0.07
C VAL A 615 25.81 36.03 1.00
N LEU A 616 25.94 35.85 2.32
CA LEU A 616 25.61 36.89 3.31
C LEU A 616 26.37 38.20 3.05
N CYS A 617 27.68 38.12 2.80
CA CYS A 617 28.49 39.30 2.51
C CYS A 617 28.02 40.02 1.24
N ASN A 618 27.64 39.28 0.21
CA ASN A 618 27.11 39.84 -1.04
C ASN A 618 25.71 40.43 -0.89
N GLU A 619 24.84 39.80 -0.10
CA GLU A 619 23.52 40.35 0.24
C GLU A 619 23.64 41.68 1.00
N LEU A 620 24.54 41.76 1.98
CA LEU A 620 24.80 43.00 2.73
C LEU A 620 25.40 44.10 1.83
N ARG A 621 26.30 43.75 0.89
CA ARG A 621 26.78 44.70 -0.13
C ARG A 621 25.67 45.16 -1.07
N GLY A 622 24.71 44.28 -1.39
CA GLY A 622 23.52 44.62 -2.17
C GLY A 622 22.64 45.68 -1.50
N LEU A 623 22.68 45.79 -0.17
CA LEU A 623 22.01 46.86 0.60
C LEU A 623 22.77 48.21 0.57
N GLY A 624 23.95 48.26 -0.06
CA GLY A 624 24.83 49.43 -0.06
C GLY A 624 25.74 49.52 1.17
N LEU A 625 25.86 48.46 1.97
CA LEU A 625 26.79 48.40 3.11
C LEU A 625 28.17 47.93 2.63
N ASN A 626 29.25 48.60 3.06
CA ASN A 626 30.61 48.19 2.73
C ASN A 626 31.14 47.19 3.78
N ILE A 627 31.31 45.93 3.38
CA ILE A 627 31.87 44.85 4.21
C ILE A 627 33.15 44.32 3.56
N GLN A 628 34.24 44.32 4.34
CA GLN A 628 35.57 43.89 3.93
C GLN A 628 36.18 42.98 5.01
N LEU A 629 36.92 41.96 4.58
CA LEU A 629 37.71 41.11 5.47
C LEU A 629 39.08 41.76 5.71
N GLU A 630 39.31 42.26 6.90
CA GLU A 630 40.60 42.84 7.26
C GLU A 630 41.59 41.77 7.70
N LYS A 631 42.76 41.71 7.07
CA LYS A 631 43.91 41.02 7.66
C LYS A 631 44.41 41.85 8.83
N LYS A 632 44.02 41.50 10.05
CA LYS A 632 44.63 42.09 11.24
C LYS A 632 46.13 41.78 11.18
N ARG A 633 46.99 42.79 10.99
CA ARG A 633 48.42 42.65 11.30
C ARG A 633 48.45 42.36 12.79
N LEU A 634 48.64 41.09 13.16
CA LEU A 634 49.10 40.72 14.49
C LEU A 634 50.42 41.48 14.68
N GLY A 635 50.33 42.64 15.35
CA GLY A 635 51.49 43.48 15.61
C GLY A 635 52.52 42.65 16.36
N ASN A 636 53.78 42.89 16.05
CA ASN A 636 54.91 42.45 16.86
C ASN A 636 54.63 42.82 18.33
N ALA A 637 54.15 41.86 19.11
CA ALA A 637 54.29 41.90 20.54
C ALA A 637 55.77 41.60 20.80
N THR A 638 56.58 42.65 20.84
CA THR A 638 57.86 42.62 21.55
C THR A 638 57.57 42.15 22.97
N LEU A 639 58.15 41.00 23.31
CA LEU A 639 58.29 40.44 24.66
C LEU A 639 58.83 41.50 25.64
#